data_AF-A0A971CWR7-F1
#
_entry.id   AF-A0A971CWR7-F1
#
_cell.length_a   1.000
_cell.length_b   1.000
_cell.length_c   1.000
_cell.angle_alpha   90.00
_cell.angle_beta   90.00
_cell.angle_gamma   90.00
#
_symmetry.space_group_name_H-M   'P 1'
#
loop_
_entity.id
_entity.type
_entity.pdbx_description
1 polymer ?
#
loop_
_entity_poly.entity_id
_entity_poly.type
_entity_poly.pdbx_seq_one_letter_code
_entity_poly.pdbx_strand_id
1 'polypeptide(L)'
;MSKSMSLWSCLLALTCIGVAWAEPFDPGASDYTGRRGTTIYVSSHGDNSDGRTWATAFHTIQAGLLAVSDDKGGHRVVVAPGTYAEANLYPSFKGAQGSYNLLIGDTEGAYGSGRTGRIVIDSGAPAAVVRTNPKAPTGNPTWMTLDQGDPAAEWGLKSVDWWGPWKCAPEFSGIIWDRWVFRSLYVTGSEGGMGVDITNAKGSEFSIVVDRCVGIGRFAGAAVMAHKPRADEPVVFRNSYFANLDWWGDAGAVYVRGEDSSMPDVPHATFENCTLVGPDNALQAGYPGVDELYTRVRFKNCKLIVLNFSQPHGAPSTGVVCCGCKKAEQLHIDFEDCTLMGYQVFGATEAQGRKLNGNISYTVKGKVSAYVQYRQSVPEGMERLRYWPVEVFGDLIPDHLDPTGNRPRRPVLVKVPTNFGTAMENTPFLYKGTPYLALNHRNDAKDRVGDYASEENMHLYIQDLNTGAQVARFGAGHSFVSALVDGDILRIFASQGTNDDWFESIYQFTTTDMQHWDRKLAIPLEGDEHLFNCSVTRGEKGYVMAYESNQPVAFCFKFARSQDLDSWDKVPGLIFTGVNNEYSACPVLRYFSPYYYVIYLHAAVPGHNGWVPFMARSTDLIDWDLSPFNPIMEARAGEGINNSDIDLFEYEGRTYIYYATGDQATWGTVRIAMYDGPMQTFYESHFPEGVATVRVSTQR
;
A
#
# COMPACT_ATOMS: atom_id res chain seq x y z
N MET A 1 -47.58 22.65 23.39
CA MET A 1 -48.07 21.55 24.26
C MET A 1 -47.90 20.26 23.46
N SER A 2 -46.82 19.50 23.65
CA SER A 2 -46.65 18.43 24.66
C SER A 2 -47.09 17.03 24.17
N LYS A 3 -46.06 16.22 23.82
CA LYS A 3 -45.84 14.77 24.06
C LYS A 3 -46.77 13.70 23.44
N SER A 4 -46.21 12.81 22.60
CA SER A 4 -45.69 11.45 22.96
C SER A 4 -45.50 10.59 21.68
N MET A 5 -44.26 10.25 21.29
CA MET A 5 -43.59 8.92 21.42
C MET A 5 -44.32 7.71 20.82
N SER A 6 -43.74 7.09 19.77
CA SER A 6 -43.39 5.65 19.79
C SER A 6 -42.51 5.23 18.59
N LEU A 7 -41.26 4.90 18.92
CA LEU A 7 -40.34 3.88 18.38
C LEU A 7 -40.27 3.61 16.86
N TRP A 8 -39.22 4.13 16.22
CA TRP A 8 -38.49 3.41 15.17
C TRP A 8 -37.05 3.17 15.66
N SER A 9 -36.62 1.93 15.49
CA SER A 9 -35.46 1.29 16.08
C SER A 9 -34.13 1.93 15.68
N CYS A 10 -33.27 2.18 16.65
CA CYS A 10 -31.85 2.48 16.43
C CYS A 10 -31.17 1.27 15.77
N LEU A 11 -30.65 1.45 14.56
CA LEU A 11 -29.60 0.60 14.01
C LEU A 11 -28.28 1.38 14.10
N LEU A 12 -27.36 0.88 14.92
CA LEU A 12 -25.99 1.38 15.06
C LEU A 12 -25.31 1.46 13.68
N ALA A 13 -24.85 2.65 13.29
CA ALA A 13 -23.84 2.80 12.25
C ALA A 13 -22.47 2.53 12.91
N LEU A 14 -21.96 1.30 12.74
CA LEU A 14 -20.62 0.93 13.14
C LEU A 14 -19.59 1.74 12.35
N THR A 15 -18.67 2.35 13.09
CA THR A 15 -17.40 2.92 12.65
C THR A 15 -16.61 1.94 11.78
N CYS A 16 -16.22 2.34 10.57
CA CYS A 16 -15.14 1.68 9.82
C CYS A 16 -13.79 2.02 10.49
N ILE A 17 -13.52 1.34 11.61
CA ILE A 17 -12.17 0.89 11.97
C ILE A 17 -11.62 0.25 10.69
N GLY A 18 -10.36 0.51 10.31
CA GLY A 18 -9.71 -0.27 9.25
C GLY A 18 -9.95 -1.72 9.59
N VAL A 19 -10.85 -2.37 8.84
CA VAL A 19 -11.28 -3.73 9.17
C VAL A 19 -10.05 -4.55 8.86
N ALA A 20 -9.21 -4.79 9.88
CA ALA A 20 -8.56 -6.07 9.99
C ALA A 20 -9.69 -7.04 9.76
N TRP A 21 -9.68 -7.67 8.58
CA TRP A 21 -10.62 -8.75 8.32
C TRP A 21 -10.47 -9.65 9.52
N ALA A 22 -11.59 -9.91 10.21
CA ALA A 22 -11.52 -10.76 11.36
C ALA A 22 -10.97 -12.10 10.86
N GLU A 23 -9.81 -12.52 11.37
CA GLU A 23 -9.20 -13.81 11.07
C GLU A 23 -9.20 -14.64 12.34
N PRO A 24 -10.38 -14.91 12.94
CA PRO A 24 -10.48 -15.63 14.21
C PRO A 24 -9.92 -17.05 14.11
N PHE A 25 -9.64 -17.53 12.89
CA PHE A 25 -9.03 -18.81 12.56
C PHE A 25 -7.49 -18.81 12.53
N ASP A 26 -6.81 -17.67 12.39
CA ASP A 26 -5.35 -17.58 12.25
C ASP A 26 -4.64 -17.41 13.60
N PRO A 27 -3.78 -18.36 14.04
CA PRO A 27 -3.05 -18.28 15.32
C PRO A 27 -2.12 -17.07 15.48
N GLY A 28 -1.77 -16.39 14.39
CA GLY A 28 -0.95 -15.18 14.37
C GLY A 28 -1.73 -13.87 14.43
N ALA A 29 -3.07 -13.92 14.32
CA ALA A 29 -3.92 -12.74 14.32
C ALA A 29 -4.23 -12.24 15.76
N SER A 30 -4.45 -10.94 15.91
CA SER A 30 -4.76 -10.32 17.21
C SER A 30 -6.16 -10.69 17.72
N ASP A 31 -7.08 -11.02 16.82
CA ASP A 31 -8.46 -11.41 17.08
C ASP A 31 -8.67 -12.93 17.05
N TYR A 32 -7.59 -13.72 17.09
CA TYR A 32 -7.65 -15.18 17.12
C TYR A 32 -8.46 -15.69 18.32
N THR A 33 -9.55 -16.42 18.03
CA THR A 33 -10.43 -17.02 19.06
C THR A 33 -10.40 -18.55 19.07
N GLY A 34 -9.66 -19.16 18.15
CA GLY A 34 -9.48 -20.61 18.06
C GLY A 34 -8.63 -21.20 19.19
N ARG A 35 -8.44 -22.53 19.12
CA ARG A 35 -7.62 -23.30 20.06
C ARG A 35 -6.15 -22.86 19.97
N ARG A 36 -5.49 -22.60 21.10
CA ARG A 36 -4.02 -22.42 21.11
C ARG A 36 -3.32 -23.77 21.17
N GLY A 37 -2.73 -24.17 20.05
CA GLY A 37 -1.87 -25.36 19.95
C GLY A 37 -0.43 -25.09 20.43
N THR A 38 0.45 -26.03 20.17
CA THR A 38 1.89 -25.92 20.49
C THR A 38 2.58 -24.92 19.56
N THR A 39 3.45 -24.08 20.13
CA THR A 39 4.44 -23.29 19.39
C THR A 39 5.75 -24.05 19.30
N ILE A 40 6.26 -24.21 18.08
CA ILE A 40 7.46 -24.98 17.73
C ILE A 40 8.43 -24.01 17.05
N TYR A 41 9.68 -23.99 17.50
CA TYR A 41 10.73 -23.10 17.02
C TYR A 41 11.71 -23.86 16.13
N VAL A 42 12.10 -23.23 15.03
CA VAL A 42 13.06 -23.75 14.05
C VAL A 42 14.18 -22.73 13.86
N SER A 43 15.41 -23.15 14.10
CA SER A 43 16.61 -22.32 13.98
C SER A 43 17.84 -23.21 13.86
N SER A 44 18.76 -22.85 12.97
CA SER A 44 20.08 -23.49 12.88
C SER A 44 20.96 -23.33 14.12
N HIS A 45 20.53 -22.54 15.11
CA HIS A 45 21.27 -22.26 16.36
C HIS A 45 20.67 -22.94 17.60
N GLY A 46 19.57 -23.68 17.47
CA GLY A 46 19.03 -24.48 18.57
C GLY A 46 19.89 -25.71 18.86
N ASP A 47 19.55 -26.46 19.90
CA ASP A 47 20.18 -27.75 20.21
C ASP A 47 19.55 -28.95 19.47
N ASN A 48 18.51 -28.69 18.66
CA ASN A 48 17.78 -29.68 17.87
C ASN A 48 17.04 -30.76 18.69
N SER A 49 16.57 -30.43 19.90
CA SER A 49 15.87 -31.39 20.77
C SER A 49 14.35 -31.43 20.55
N ASP A 50 13.60 -30.46 21.10
CA ASP A 50 12.13 -30.53 21.20
C ASP A 50 11.37 -29.36 20.54
N GLY A 51 12.08 -28.32 20.12
CA GLY A 51 11.51 -27.16 19.47
C GLY A 51 10.66 -26.27 20.38
N ARG A 52 10.63 -26.45 21.70
CA ARG A 52 9.75 -25.67 22.60
C ARG A 52 10.25 -24.26 22.90
N THR A 53 11.53 -24.00 22.66
CA THR A 53 12.18 -22.69 22.83
C THR A 53 13.17 -22.44 21.70
N TRP A 54 13.68 -21.21 21.56
CA TRP A 54 14.77 -20.95 20.62
C TRP A 54 16.06 -21.73 20.94
N ALA A 55 16.33 -21.97 22.23
CA ALA A 55 17.47 -22.78 22.66
C ALA A 55 17.30 -24.26 22.28
N THR A 56 16.07 -24.76 22.34
CA THR A 56 15.73 -26.15 21.97
C THR A 56 15.23 -26.31 20.54
N ALA A 57 15.37 -25.27 19.71
CA ALA A 57 14.80 -25.20 18.37
C ALA A 57 15.30 -26.33 17.47
N PHE A 58 14.41 -26.86 16.62
CA PHE A 58 14.80 -27.80 15.58
C PHE A 58 15.68 -27.12 14.53
N HIS A 59 16.63 -27.84 13.95
CA HIS A 59 17.50 -27.30 12.89
C HIS A 59 16.80 -27.20 11.54
N THR A 60 15.71 -27.95 11.34
CA THR A 60 15.00 -28.04 10.06
C THR A 60 13.51 -27.74 10.23
N ILE A 61 12.92 -27.13 9.20
CA ILE A 61 11.49 -26.84 9.14
C ILE A 61 10.69 -28.14 9.12
N GLN A 62 11.17 -29.16 8.39
CA GLN A 62 10.53 -30.46 8.34
C GLN A 62 10.43 -31.12 9.73
N ALA A 63 11.47 -31.04 10.56
CA ALA A 63 11.39 -31.56 11.93
C ALA A 63 10.36 -30.78 12.77
N GLY A 64 10.32 -29.45 12.62
CA GLY A 64 9.31 -28.61 13.26
C GLY A 64 7.87 -28.95 12.84
N LEU A 65 7.64 -29.18 11.55
CA LEU A 65 6.33 -29.57 11.01
C LEU A 65 5.89 -30.95 11.52
N LEU A 66 6.83 -31.89 11.69
CA LEU A 66 6.51 -33.23 12.21
C LEU A 66 6.21 -33.23 13.71
N ALA A 67 6.73 -32.25 14.46
CA ALA A 67 6.50 -32.10 15.89
C ALA A 67 5.10 -31.55 16.25
N VAL A 68 4.29 -31.15 15.26
CA VAL A 68 2.86 -30.87 15.47
C VAL A 68 2.19 -32.13 16.01
N SER A 69 1.52 -32.01 17.17
CA SER A 69 1.16 -33.17 18.00
C SER A 69 -0.21 -33.78 17.72
N ASP A 70 -1.11 -33.04 17.09
CA ASP A 70 -2.50 -33.45 16.87
C ASP A 70 -3.14 -32.64 15.72
N ASP A 71 -4.35 -33.05 15.32
CA ASP A 71 -5.15 -32.46 14.25
C ASP A 71 -6.18 -31.42 14.73
N LYS A 72 -6.08 -30.95 15.97
CA LYS A 72 -7.05 -29.99 16.54
C LYS A 72 -6.76 -28.54 16.18
N GLY A 73 -5.72 -28.30 15.37
CA GLY A 73 -5.41 -26.98 14.83
C GLY A 73 -4.84 -25.99 15.84
N GLY A 74 -4.45 -24.80 15.38
CA GLY A 74 -3.92 -23.75 16.25
C GLY A 74 -2.44 -23.84 16.58
N HIS A 75 -1.72 -24.78 15.97
CA HIS A 75 -0.29 -24.95 16.15
C HIS A 75 0.49 -23.88 15.39
N ARG A 76 1.70 -23.55 15.88
CA ARG A 76 2.58 -22.56 15.25
C ARG A 76 3.96 -23.15 15.06
N VAL A 77 4.50 -23.08 13.85
CA VAL A 77 5.90 -23.36 13.53
C VAL A 77 6.56 -22.03 13.18
N VAL A 78 7.44 -21.55 14.05
CA VAL A 78 8.10 -20.24 13.95
C VAL A 78 9.56 -20.45 13.55
N VAL A 79 9.96 -19.86 12.44
CA VAL A 79 11.26 -20.11 11.80
C VAL A 79 12.14 -18.86 11.91
N ALA A 80 13.34 -19.00 12.45
CA ALA A 80 14.30 -17.91 12.53
C ALA A 80 14.87 -17.56 11.14
N PRO A 81 15.30 -16.31 10.90
CA PRO A 81 16.01 -15.93 9.68
C PRO A 81 17.20 -16.84 9.36
N GLY A 82 17.34 -17.19 8.08
CA GLY A 82 18.36 -18.11 7.60
C GLY A 82 17.98 -18.75 6.27
N THR A 83 18.91 -19.56 5.73
CA THR A 83 18.69 -20.38 4.54
C THR A 83 18.56 -21.84 4.95
N TYR A 84 17.46 -22.46 4.57
CA TYR A 84 17.09 -23.84 4.87
C TYR A 84 17.04 -24.63 3.58
N ALA A 85 17.92 -25.63 3.45
CA ALA A 85 18.01 -26.52 2.30
C ALA A 85 16.99 -27.66 2.44
N GLU A 86 15.74 -27.42 2.08
CA GLU A 86 14.63 -28.35 2.31
C GLU A 86 13.73 -28.43 1.08
N ALA A 87 13.97 -29.47 0.27
CA ALA A 87 13.25 -29.69 -0.99
C ALA A 87 11.81 -30.19 -0.82
N ASN A 88 11.46 -30.69 0.35
CA ASN A 88 10.24 -31.44 0.58
C ASN A 88 9.76 -31.13 1.99
N LEU A 89 8.57 -30.54 2.10
CA LEU A 89 7.94 -30.20 3.37
C LEU A 89 6.57 -30.89 3.45
N TYR A 90 6.25 -31.42 4.61
CA TYR A 90 4.90 -31.88 4.94
C TYR A 90 4.68 -31.90 6.46
N PRO A 91 3.48 -31.56 6.95
CA PRO A 91 3.15 -31.68 8.36
C PRO A 91 2.62 -33.07 8.71
N SER A 92 2.62 -33.39 10.00
CA SER A 92 1.96 -34.60 10.53
C SER A 92 0.43 -34.49 10.48
N PHE A 93 -0.11 -33.27 10.56
CA PHE A 93 -1.55 -33.02 10.72
C PHE A 93 -2.03 -31.77 9.96
N LYS A 94 -3.31 -31.81 9.56
CA LYS A 94 -4.07 -30.66 9.04
C LYS A 94 -4.38 -29.67 10.18
N GLY A 95 -4.79 -28.47 9.82
CA GLY A 95 -5.48 -27.58 10.75
C GLY A 95 -6.92 -28.01 11.01
N ALA A 96 -7.59 -27.34 11.94
CA ALA A 96 -8.99 -27.56 12.26
C ALA A 96 -9.85 -26.36 11.87
N GLN A 97 -11.14 -26.58 11.64
CA GLN A 97 -12.09 -25.50 11.34
C GLN A 97 -12.05 -24.45 12.46
N GLY A 98 -11.91 -23.17 12.08
CA GLY A 98 -11.76 -22.06 13.03
C GLY A 98 -10.45 -22.07 13.84
N SER A 99 -9.50 -22.95 13.54
CA SER A 99 -8.20 -23.03 14.21
C SER A 99 -7.15 -23.56 13.23
N TYR A 100 -6.69 -22.73 12.33
CA TYR A 100 -5.69 -23.12 11.33
C TYR A 100 -4.34 -23.36 12.02
N ASN A 101 -3.44 -24.08 11.35
CA ASN A 101 -2.04 -24.10 11.75
C ASN A 101 -1.27 -22.98 11.04
N LEU A 102 -0.16 -22.52 11.62
CA LEU A 102 0.64 -21.41 11.10
C LEU A 102 2.10 -21.82 10.93
N LEU A 103 2.64 -21.69 9.72
CA LEU A 103 4.08 -21.69 9.44
C LEU A 103 4.52 -20.25 9.15
N ILE A 104 5.39 -19.69 9.99
CA ILE A 104 5.75 -18.27 9.94
C ILE A 104 7.24 -18.02 10.10
N GLY A 105 7.79 -17.12 9.28
CA GLY A 105 9.13 -16.59 9.45
C GLY A 105 9.20 -15.42 10.43
N ASP A 106 10.16 -15.46 11.36
CA ASP A 106 10.48 -14.36 12.29
C ASP A 106 11.38 -13.30 11.62
N THR A 107 10.87 -12.70 10.55
CA THR A 107 11.67 -11.81 9.70
C THR A 107 12.16 -10.54 10.39
N GLU A 108 11.38 -10.03 11.33
CA GLU A 108 11.64 -8.79 12.08
C GLU A 108 12.16 -9.06 13.51
N GLY A 109 12.35 -10.32 13.90
CA GLY A 109 12.74 -10.69 15.25
C GLY A 109 11.61 -10.57 16.30
N ALA A 110 10.38 -10.26 15.89
CA ALA A 110 9.21 -10.08 16.74
C ALA A 110 8.84 -11.33 17.56
N TYR A 111 9.24 -12.52 17.11
CA TYR A 111 9.05 -13.78 17.85
C TYR A 111 10.26 -14.20 18.70
N GLY A 112 11.27 -13.34 18.79
CA GLY A 112 12.39 -13.51 19.71
C GLY A 112 13.54 -14.37 19.18
N SER A 113 13.66 -14.59 17.86
CA SER A 113 14.79 -15.33 17.28
C SER A 113 16.15 -14.67 17.48
N GLY A 114 16.16 -13.40 17.91
CA GLY A 114 17.36 -12.58 18.10
C GLY A 114 18.01 -12.13 16.79
N ARG A 115 17.33 -12.28 15.65
CA ARG A 115 17.83 -11.94 14.31
C ARG A 115 16.73 -11.34 13.45
N THR A 116 17.13 -10.55 12.46
CA THR A 116 16.27 -10.07 11.38
C THR A 116 16.79 -10.60 10.05
N GLY A 117 15.90 -10.75 9.06
CA GLY A 117 16.28 -11.23 7.73
C GLY A 117 15.23 -12.18 7.13
N ARG A 118 15.55 -12.76 5.97
CA ARG A 118 14.63 -13.65 5.25
C ARG A 118 14.74 -15.08 5.76
N ILE A 119 13.64 -15.80 5.67
CA ILE A 119 13.56 -17.26 5.82
C ILE A 119 13.56 -17.81 4.40
N VAL A 120 14.75 -18.13 3.89
CA VAL A 120 14.93 -18.67 2.55
C VAL A 120 14.82 -20.19 2.62
N ILE A 121 13.75 -20.75 2.07
CA ILE A 121 13.56 -22.17 1.90
C ILE A 121 14.03 -22.51 0.48
N ASP A 122 15.29 -22.95 0.36
CA ASP A 122 15.84 -23.44 -0.89
C ASP A 122 15.40 -24.89 -1.09
N SER A 123 14.39 -25.03 -1.93
CA SER A 123 13.76 -26.29 -2.28
C SER A 123 14.45 -27.01 -3.45
N GLY A 124 15.59 -26.48 -3.95
CA GLY A 124 16.37 -27.07 -5.04
C GLY A 124 17.24 -28.27 -4.67
N ALA A 125 16.95 -28.93 -3.55
CA ALA A 125 17.69 -30.08 -3.01
C ALA A 125 19.22 -29.92 -3.04
N PRO A 126 19.80 -28.78 -2.60
CA PRO A 126 21.25 -28.54 -2.75
C PRO A 126 22.10 -29.52 -1.94
N ALA A 127 21.53 -30.11 -0.88
CA ALA A 127 22.19 -31.09 -0.02
C ALA A 127 22.06 -32.56 -0.49
N ALA A 128 21.39 -32.83 -1.62
CA ALA A 128 21.15 -34.19 -2.11
C ALA A 128 21.60 -34.38 -3.57
N VAL A 129 22.04 -35.59 -3.92
CA VAL A 129 22.25 -35.99 -5.32
C VAL A 129 20.94 -36.62 -5.81
N VAL A 130 20.34 -36.05 -6.86
CA VAL A 130 19.03 -36.47 -7.36
C VAL A 130 19.11 -36.90 -8.82
N ARG A 131 18.33 -37.91 -9.21
CA ARG A 131 18.20 -38.38 -10.60
C ARG A 131 16.74 -38.65 -10.93
N THR A 132 16.40 -38.62 -12.21
CA THR A 132 15.10 -39.12 -12.67
C THR A 132 15.05 -40.64 -12.49
N ASN A 133 13.91 -41.15 -12.03
CA ASN A 133 13.64 -42.56 -11.92
C ASN A 133 12.92 -43.03 -13.21
N PRO A 134 13.62 -43.67 -14.16
CA PRO A 134 13.04 -44.08 -15.43
C PRO A 134 12.03 -45.24 -15.31
N LYS A 135 11.89 -45.82 -14.11
CA LYS A 135 10.99 -46.96 -13.83
C LYS A 135 9.71 -46.54 -13.10
N ALA A 136 9.48 -45.25 -12.91
CA ALA A 136 8.30 -44.75 -12.23
C ALA A 136 7.02 -45.05 -13.05
N PRO A 137 5.90 -45.43 -12.41
CA PRO A 137 4.64 -45.74 -13.10
C PRO A 137 3.86 -44.49 -13.57
N THR A 138 4.41 -43.29 -13.41
CA THR A 138 3.77 -42.00 -13.69
C THR A 138 4.22 -41.38 -15.01
N GLY A 139 3.39 -40.52 -15.61
CA GLY A 139 3.68 -39.85 -16.89
C GLY A 139 4.83 -38.82 -16.84
N ASN A 140 5.15 -38.29 -15.65
CA ASN A 140 6.36 -37.49 -15.41
C ASN A 140 7.41 -38.35 -14.70
N PRO A 141 8.71 -38.25 -15.07
CA PRO A 141 9.77 -39.01 -14.40
C PRO A 141 9.93 -38.52 -12.95
N THR A 142 9.51 -39.35 -11.98
CA THR A 142 9.68 -39.04 -10.55
C THR A 142 11.17 -38.93 -10.19
N TRP A 143 11.51 -38.14 -9.18
CA TRP A 143 12.89 -38.01 -8.70
C TRP A 143 13.24 -39.11 -7.68
N MET A 144 14.51 -39.54 -7.70
CA MET A 144 15.11 -40.40 -6.67
C MET A 144 16.40 -39.75 -6.13
N THR A 145 16.63 -39.87 -4.82
CA THR A 145 17.92 -39.51 -4.20
C THR A 145 18.87 -40.68 -4.37
N LEU A 146 20.14 -40.38 -4.61
CA LEU A 146 21.22 -41.35 -4.56
C LEU A 146 21.92 -41.27 -3.21
N ASP A 147 22.22 -42.44 -2.63
CA ASP A 147 22.99 -42.54 -1.38
C ASP A 147 24.50 -42.33 -1.60
N GLN A 148 24.94 -42.18 -2.85
CA GLN A 148 26.33 -42.00 -3.26
C GLN A 148 26.49 -40.77 -4.15
N GLY A 149 27.63 -40.09 -4.01
CA GLY A 149 27.99 -38.89 -4.76
C GLY A 149 28.33 -37.71 -3.84
N ASP A 150 28.86 -36.63 -4.43
CA ASP A 150 29.15 -35.39 -3.72
C ASP A 150 28.13 -34.32 -4.15
N PRO A 151 27.16 -33.94 -3.29
CA PRO A 151 26.22 -32.87 -3.59
C PRO A 151 26.89 -31.56 -4.00
N ALA A 152 28.10 -31.27 -3.49
CA ALA A 152 28.83 -30.03 -3.80
C ALA A 152 29.31 -29.95 -5.25
N ALA A 153 29.54 -31.10 -5.90
CA ALA A 153 29.84 -31.15 -7.33
C ALA A 153 28.61 -30.87 -8.22
N GLU A 154 27.41 -30.85 -7.64
CA GLU A 154 26.12 -30.70 -8.34
C GLU A 154 25.25 -29.61 -7.70
N TRP A 155 25.84 -28.60 -7.06
CA TRP A 155 25.08 -27.46 -6.54
C TRP A 155 24.43 -26.67 -7.67
N GLY A 156 23.20 -26.21 -7.44
CA GLY A 156 22.38 -25.52 -8.42
C GLY A 156 20.92 -25.96 -8.33
N LEU A 157 20.08 -25.41 -9.20
CA LEU A 157 18.66 -25.70 -9.23
C LEU A 157 18.44 -27.16 -9.65
N LYS A 158 17.90 -27.97 -8.74
CA LYS A 158 17.35 -29.29 -9.03
C LYS A 158 15.84 -29.18 -8.88
N SER A 159 15.12 -29.28 -9.99
CA SER A 159 13.67 -29.12 -10.03
C SER A 159 12.97 -30.34 -9.46
N VAL A 160 13.15 -30.55 -8.16
CA VAL A 160 12.47 -31.61 -7.41
C VAL A 160 11.03 -31.18 -7.18
N ASP A 161 10.14 -32.17 -7.27
CA ASP A 161 8.70 -32.04 -7.26
C ASP A 161 8.13 -31.39 -5.98
N TRP A 162 6.83 -31.06 -5.96
CA TRP A 162 6.14 -30.30 -4.91
C TRP A 162 6.24 -30.85 -3.46
N TRP A 163 5.85 -30.01 -2.49
CA TRP A 163 5.85 -30.31 -1.05
C TRP A 163 5.09 -31.60 -0.68
N GLY A 164 5.85 -32.62 -0.26
CA GLY A 164 5.37 -33.90 0.23
C GLY A 164 6.54 -34.74 0.75
N PRO A 165 6.34 -36.01 1.14
CA PRO A 165 7.42 -36.91 1.47
C PRO A 165 8.24 -37.22 0.22
N TRP A 166 9.55 -37.37 0.41
CA TRP A 166 10.50 -37.70 -0.65
C TRP A 166 10.09 -39.00 -1.36
N LYS A 167 9.54 -38.89 -2.58
CA LYS A 167 9.34 -39.94 -3.61
C LYS A 167 8.26 -39.65 -4.68
N CYS A 168 7.71 -38.43 -4.79
CA CYS A 168 6.56 -38.19 -5.69
C CYS A 168 5.47 -39.26 -5.47
N ALA A 169 5.27 -39.69 -4.21
CA ALA A 169 4.37 -40.76 -3.83
C ALA A 169 2.99 -40.44 -4.40
N PRO A 170 2.50 -41.12 -5.46
CA PRO A 170 1.18 -40.83 -6.01
C PRO A 170 0.08 -41.07 -4.97
N GLU A 171 0.40 -41.85 -3.93
CA GLU A 171 -0.39 -42.10 -2.73
C GLU A 171 -0.37 -40.96 -1.69
N PHE A 172 0.49 -39.96 -1.82
CA PHE A 172 0.54 -38.82 -0.92
C PHE A 172 -0.19 -37.61 -1.50
N SER A 173 -1.04 -37.00 -0.68
CA SER A 173 -1.84 -35.84 -1.06
C SER A 173 -1.48 -34.62 -0.25
N GLY A 174 -1.38 -33.50 -0.95
CA GLY A 174 -1.26 -32.16 -0.38
C GLY A 174 -2.46 -31.75 0.48
N ILE A 175 -3.53 -32.55 0.54
CA ILE A 175 -4.64 -32.36 1.47
C ILE A 175 -4.19 -32.23 2.93
N ILE A 176 -3.02 -32.77 3.29
CA ILE A 176 -2.45 -32.62 4.63
C ILE A 176 -2.18 -31.16 5.02
N TRP A 177 -2.07 -30.26 4.04
CA TRP A 177 -1.92 -28.82 4.22
C TRP A 177 -3.25 -28.08 4.39
N ASP A 178 -4.39 -28.79 4.44
CA ASP A 178 -5.70 -28.15 4.64
C ASP A 178 -5.70 -27.37 5.96
N ARG A 179 -6.19 -26.13 5.90
CA ARG A 179 -6.24 -25.15 7.00
C ARG A 179 -4.87 -24.81 7.56
N TRP A 180 -3.92 -24.51 6.67
CA TRP A 180 -2.63 -23.92 7.01
C TRP A 180 -2.52 -22.46 6.54
N VAL A 181 -1.82 -21.65 7.34
CA VAL A 181 -1.36 -20.31 7.00
C VAL A 181 0.15 -20.33 6.81
N PHE A 182 0.62 -19.84 5.67
CA PHE A 182 2.03 -19.62 5.35
C PHE A 182 2.31 -18.12 5.37
N ARG A 183 3.31 -17.70 6.14
CA ARG A 183 3.58 -16.27 6.33
C ARG A 183 5.04 -15.90 6.39
N SER A 184 5.43 -14.85 5.67
CA SER A 184 6.79 -14.29 5.71
C SER A 184 7.87 -15.32 5.32
N LEU A 185 7.61 -16.10 4.26
CA LEU A 185 8.51 -17.15 3.76
C LEU A 185 9.01 -16.81 2.36
N TYR A 186 10.27 -17.15 2.07
CA TYR A 186 10.85 -17.05 0.74
C TYR A 186 11.16 -18.46 0.22
N VAL A 187 10.28 -19.02 -0.61
CA VAL A 187 10.36 -20.40 -1.12
C VAL A 187 10.85 -20.38 -2.57
N THR A 188 11.97 -21.05 -2.85
CA THR A 188 12.62 -20.99 -4.16
C THR A 188 13.29 -22.30 -4.57
N GLY A 189 13.58 -22.48 -5.86
CA GLY A 189 14.53 -23.50 -6.34
C GLY A 189 13.94 -24.88 -6.66
N SER A 190 12.64 -25.08 -6.48
CA SER A 190 11.90 -26.33 -6.78
C SER A 190 11.11 -26.28 -8.08
N GLU A 191 10.40 -27.38 -8.39
CA GLU A 191 9.39 -27.45 -9.44
C GLU A 191 8.26 -26.42 -9.21
N GLY A 192 7.62 -26.47 -8.03
CA GLY A 192 6.67 -25.47 -7.57
C GLY A 192 7.22 -24.77 -6.34
N GLY A 193 7.17 -23.42 -6.31
CA GLY A 193 7.53 -22.62 -5.14
C GLY A 193 6.57 -22.92 -3.98
N MET A 194 5.50 -22.14 -3.83
CA MET A 194 4.44 -22.37 -2.83
C MET A 194 3.28 -23.16 -3.47
N GLY A 195 3.38 -24.50 -3.48
CA GLY A 195 2.47 -25.35 -4.26
C GLY A 195 1.83 -26.49 -3.49
N VAL A 196 0.54 -26.78 -3.75
CA VAL A 196 -0.17 -27.95 -3.23
C VAL A 196 -0.97 -28.65 -4.34
N ASP A 197 -0.73 -29.95 -4.51
CA ASP A 197 -1.56 -30.85 -5.33
C ASP A 197 -2.28 -31.87 -4.42
N ILE A 198 -3.60 -31.97 -4.56
CA ILE A 198 -4.43 -32.89 -3.78
C ILE A 198 -4.34 -34.35 -4.32
N THR A 199 -3.74 -34.57 -5.50
CA THR A 199 -3.34 -35.89 -6.04
C THR A 199 -4.43 -36.99 -5.91
N ASN A 200 -4.22 -38.01 -5.06
CA ASN A 200 -5.13 -39.14 -4.87
C ASN A 200 -6.40 -38.81 -4.07
N ALA A 201 -6.45 -37.65 -3.42
CA ALA A 201 -7.63 -37.14 -2.75
C ALA A 201 -8.36 -36.06 -3.59
N LYS A 202 -8.07 -35.98 -4.90
CA LYS A 202 -8.62 -34.96 -5.79
C LYS A 202 -10.15 -34.81 -5.64
N GLY A 203 -10.62 -33.57 -5.73
CA GLY A 203 -12.02 -33.21 -5.50
C GLY A 203 -12.39 -33.02 -4.03
N SER A 204 -11.42 -33.14 -3.11
CA SER A 204 -11.61 -32.73 -1.71
C SER A 204 -11.75 -31.22 -1.59
N GLU A 205 -12.56 -30.77 -0.64
CA GLU A 205 -12.53 -29.36 -0.22
C GLU A 205 -11.21 -29.02 0.45
N PHE A 206 -10.71 -27.81 0.22
CA PHE A 206 -9.40 -27.39 0.68
C PHE A 206 -9.32 -25.90 0.97
N SER A 207 -8.48 -25.53 1.94
CA SER A 207 -8.23 -24.15 2.34
C SER A 207 -6.77 -23.94 2.73
N ILE A 208 -6.16 -22.87 2.23
CA ILE A 208 -4.87 -22.35 2.69
C ILE A 208 -4.87 -20.83 2.62
N VAL A 209 -4.03 -20.21 3.43
CA VAL A 209 -3.70 -18.78 3.32
C VAL A 209 -2.21 -18.63 3.11
N VAL A 210 -1.81 -17.92 2.07
CA VAL A 210 -0.41 -17.54 1.81
C VAL A 210 -0.33 -16.02 1.91
N ASP A 211 0.44 -15.51 2.86
CA ASP A 211 0.51 -14.08 3.18
C ASP A 211 1.96 -13.60 3.28
N ARG A 212 2.32 -12.54 2.57
CA ARG A 212 3.70 -11.99 2.61
C ARG A 212 4.77 -13.02 2.25
N CYS A 213 4.49 -13.86 1.26
CA CYS A 213 5.42 -14.88 0.79
C CYS A 213 6.01 -14.54 -0.58
N VAL A 214 7.22 -15.00 -0.81
CA VAL A 214 7.82 -15.10 -2.14
C VAL A 214 7.84 -16.56 -2.54
N GLY A 215 7.31 -16.88 -3.72
CA GLY A 215 7.39 -18.21 -4.31
C GLY A 215 8.03 -18.17 -5.70
N ILE A 216 9.12 -18.91 -5.90
CA ILE A 216 9.83 -18.99 -7.17
C ILE A 216 10.07 -20.46 -7.53
N GLY A 217 9.39 -20.95 -8.57
CA GLY A 217 9.56 -22.33 -9.04
C GLY A 217 9.95 -22.40 -10.51
N ARG A 218 10.42 -23.56 -10.97
CA ARG A 218 10.60 -23.82 -12.41
C ARG A 218 9.25 -23.75 -13.12
N PHE A 219 8.29 -24.57 -12.67
CA PHE A 219 6.94 -24.67 -13.20
C PHE A 219 6.07 -23.51 -12.71
N ALA A 220 5.98 -23.29 -11.41
CA ALA A 220 5.13 -22.23 -10.85
C ALA A 220 5.70 -21.63 -9.56
N GLY A 221 5.51 -20.32 -9.37
CA GLY A 221 5.83 -19.64 -8.12
C GLY A 221 4.83 -19.98 -7.01
N ALA A 222 3.57 -20.17 -7.37
CA ALA A 222 2.58 -20.83 -6.52
C ALA A 222 1.62 -21.71 -7.31
N ALA A 223 1.11 -22.76 -6.67
CA ALA A 223 0.17 -23.68 -7.28
C ALA A 223 -0.89 -24.17 -6.29
N VAL A 224 -2.14 -24.27 -6.73
CA VAL A 224 -3.19 -25.00 -6.02
C VAL A 224 -4.04 -25.74 -7.03
N MET A 225 -4.08 -27.06 -6.89
CA MET A 225 -4.72 -27.91 -7.87
C MET A 225 -5.43 -29.09 -7.27
N ALA A 226 -6.41 -29.61 -8.01
CA ALA A 226 -7.13 -30.82 -7.69
C ALA A 226 -8.12 -30.71 -6.50
N HIS A 227 -8.57 -29.51 -6.14
CA HIS A 227 -9.52 -29.30 -5.04
C HIS A 227 -10.88 -28.78 -5.51
N LYS A 228 -11.84 -28.83 -4.58
CA LYS A 228 -13.08 -28.05 -4.64
C LYS A 228 -12.99 -26.83 -3.71
N PRO A 229 -13.56 -25.69 -4.08
CA PRO A 229 -13.55 -24.50 -3.24
C PRO A 229 -14.43 -24.69 -2.01
N ARG A 230 -14.01 -24.11 -0.88
CA ARG A 230 -14.78 -24.05 0.37
C ARG A 230 -15.18 -22.59 0.60
N ALA A 231 -16.47 -22.27 0.53
CA ALA A 231 -16.95 -20.89 0.47
C ALA A 231 -16.55 -20.03 1.69
N ASP A 232 -16.69 -20.58 2.90
CA ASP A 232 -16.41 -19.86 4.16
C ASP A 232 -14.93 -19.91 4.58
N GLU A 233 -14.12 -20.73 3.90
CA GLU A 233 -12.73 -20.99 4.21
C GLU A 233 -11.96 -21.02 2.87
N PRO A 234 -11.81 -19.88 2.17
CA PRO A 234 -11.27 -19.87 0.82
C PRO A 234 -9.78 -20.22 0.76
N VAL A 235 -9.31 -20.59 -0.44
CA VAL A 235 -7.89 -20.57 -0.76
C VAL A 235 -7.49 -19.14 -1.14
N VAL A 236 -6.57 -18.56 -0.37
CA VAL A 236 -6.16 -17.16 -0.52
C VAL A 236 -4.65 -17.05 -0.61
N PHE A 237 -4.19 -16.31 -1.62
CA PHE A 237 -2.83 -15.82 -1.73
C PHE A 237 -2.90 -14.30 -1.65
N ARG A 238 -2.15 -13.68 -0.74
CA ARG A 238 -2.21 -12.24 -0.57
C ARG A 238 -0.87 -11.61 -0.21
N ASN A 239 -0.71 -10.33 -0.56
CA ASN A 239 0.49 -9.55 -0.27
C ASN A 239 1.76 -10.32 -0.67
N SER A 240 1.73 -11.04 -1.79
CA SER A 240 2.74 -12.07 -2.10
C SER A 240 3.26 -11.92 -3.52
N TYR A 241 4.46 -12.43 -3.76
CA TYR A 241 5.14 -12.40 -5.05
C TYR A 241 5.32 -13.83 -5.54
N PHE A 242 4.91 -14.11 -6.78
CA PHE A 242 5.09 -15.41 -7.39
C PHE A 242 5.72 -15.27 -8.76
N ALA A 243 6.78 -16.04 -9.00
CA ALA A 243 7.42 -16.10 -10.30
C ALA A 243 7.71 -17.53 -10.72
N ASN A 244 7.70 -17.77 -12.02
CA ASN A 244 8.21 -19.01 -12.58
C ASN A 244 9.43 -18.76 -13.48
N LEU A 245 10.28 -19.78 -13.60
CA LEU A 245 11.58 -19.69 -14.27
C LEU A 245 11.59 -20.32 -15.68
N ASP A 246 10.49 -20.95 -16.09
CA ASP A 246 10.38 -21.72 -17.32
C ASP A 246 9.10 -21.35 -18.10
N TRP A 247 9.00 -21.77 -19.34
CA TRP A 247 7.81 -21.66 -20.19
C TRP A 247 7.33 -23.02 -20.72
N TRP A 248 8.04 -24.10 -20.40
CA TRP A 248 7.75 -25.42 -20.94
C TRP A 248 6.52 -26.05 -20.29
N GLY A 249 5.66 -26.63 -21.12
CA GLY A 249 4.49 -27.39 -20.69
C GLY A 249 3.39 -26.51 -20.12
N ASP A 250 3.15 -26.66 -18.83
CA ASP A 250 2.13 -25.98 -18.03
C ASP A 250 2.71 -24.94 -17.06
N ALA A 251 3.94 -24.50 -17.31
CA ALA A 251 4.57 -23.48 -16.49
C ALA A 251 3.83 -22.13 -16.58
N GLY A 252 3.66 -21.47 -15.44
CA GLY A 252 3.08 -20.14 -15.30
C GLY A 252 3.43 -19.55 -13.94
N ALA A 253 3.43 -18.22 -13.80
CA ALA A 253 3.81 -17.60 -12.52
C ALA A 253 2.98 -18.16 -11.35
N VAL A 254 1.69 -18.39 -11.59
CA VAL A 254 0.82 -19.23 -10.78
C VAL A 254 0.09 -20.26 -11.63
N TYR A 255 -0.21 -21.40 -11.00
CA TYR A 255 -1.01 -22.46 -11.58
C TYR A 255 -2.26 -22.76 -10.74
N VAL A 256 -3.43 -22.81 -11.36
CA VAL A 256 -4.70 -23.16 -10.68
C VAL A 256 -5.49 -24.21 -11.45
N ARG A 257 -6.00 -25.23 -10.75
CA ARG A 257 -6.90 -26.24 -11.36
C ARG A 257 -7.98 -26.70 -10.40
N GLY A 258 -9.22 -26.52 -10.82
CA GLY A 258 -10.42 -27.01 -10.14
C GLY A 258 -10.82 -28.45 -10.47
N GLU A 259 -11.64 -29.04 -9.61
CA GLU A 259 -12.26 -30.36 -9.80
C GLU A 259 -13.80 -30.28 -9.85
N ASP A 260 -14.36 -29.11 -10.16
CA ASP A 260 -15.80 -28.94 -10.35
C ASP A 260 -16.26 -29.30 -11.76
N SER A 261 -17.38 -30.02 -11.86
CA SER A 261 -18.02 -30.40 -13.14
C SER A 261 -18.82 -29.27 -13.80
N SER A 262 -18.93 -28.12 -13.14
CA SER A 262 -19.58 -26.89 -13.61
C SER A 262 -18.92 -25.67 -12.97
N MET A 263 -19.06 -24.49 -13.57
CA MET A 263 -18.49 -23.26 -13.00
C MET A 263 -19.00 -23.00 -11.58
N PRO A 264 -18.15 -22.92 -10.54
CA PRO A 264 -18.60 -22.69 -9.18
C PRO A 264 -18.93 -21.21 -8.91
N ASP A 265 -19.80 -20.99 -7.90
CA ASP A 265 -20.19 -19.65 -7.44
C ASP A 265 -19.05 -18.91 -6.74
N VAL A 266 -18.09 -19.64 -6.17
CA VAL A 266 -16.92 -19.12 -5.47
C VAL A 266 -15.63 -19.50 -6.21
N PRO A 267 -14.57 -18.68 -6.15
CA PRO A 267 -13.32 -18.99 -6.83
C PRO A 267 -12.59 -20.17 -6.16
N HIS A 268 -11.89 -20.95 -6.98
CA HIS A 268 -10.95 -21.97 -6.53
C HIS A 268 -9.74 -21.37 -5.82
N ALA A 269 -9.30 -20.18 -6.26
CA ALA A 269 -8.23 -19.43 -5.64
C ALA A 269 -8.47 -17.92 -5.79
N THR A 270 -8.18 -17.17 -4.72
CA THR A 270 -8.19 -15.71 -4.72
C THR A 270 -6.78 -15.18 -4.51
N PHE A 271 -6.35 -14.28 -5.38
CA PHE A 271 -5.09 -13.53 -5.26
C PHE A 271 -5.41 -12.08 -4.93
N GLU A 272 -4.84 -11.55 -3.84
CA GLU A 272 -5.06 -10.17 -3.41
C GLU A 272 -3.75 -9.43 -3.19
N ASN A 273 -3.54 -8.29 -3.85
CA ASN A 273 -2.31 -7.51 -3.72
C ASN A 273 -1.06 -8.37 -4.02
N CYS A 274 -1.11 -9.13 -5.11
CA CYS A 274 -0.02 -10.01 -5.54
C CYS A 274 0.66 -9.52 -6.83
N THR A 275 1.96 -9.78 -6.93
CA THR A 275 2.72 -9.64 -8.18
C THR A 275 3.03 -11.03 -8.74
N LEU A 276 2.69 -11.23 -10.01
CA LEU A 276 2.77 -12.50 -10.71
C LEU A 276 3.66 -12.31 -11.94
N VAL A 277 4.82 -12.94 -11.98
CA VAL A 277 5.82 -12.72 -13.03
C VAL A 277 6.13 -14.02 -13.77
N GLY A 278 5.85 -14.06 -15.07
CA GLY A 278 6.18 -15.22 -15.88
C GLY A 278 6.84 -14.87 -17.22
N PRO A 279 7.72 -15.74 -17.74
CA PRO A 279 8.31 -15.52 -19.05
C PRO A 279 7.27 -15.73 -20.17
N ASP A 280 6.28 -16.60 -19.98
CA ASP A 280 5.26 -16.94 -20.99
C ASP A 280 3.82 -16.59 -20.57
N ASN A 281 3.44 -16.89 -19.33
CA ASN A 281 2.13 -16.55 -18.80
C ASN A 281 2.18 -16.30 -17.29
N ALA A 282 1.28 -15.44 -16.79
CA ALA A 282 1.18 -15.14 -15.35
C ALA A 282 0.25 -16.13 -14.66
N LEU A 283 -0.85 -16.53 -15.31
CA LEU A 283 -1.73 -17.61 -14.85
C LEU A 283 -1.75 -18.73 -15.90
N GLN A 284 -1.41 -19.94 -15.47
CA GLN A 284 -1.78 -21.17 -16.16
C GLN A 284 -2.98 -21.81 -15.45
N ALA A 285 -4.02 -22.19 -16.21
CA ALA A 285 -5.20 -22.82 -15.61
C ALA A 285 -5.71 -24.08 -16.34
N GLY A 286 -6.01 -25.13 -15.58
CA GLY A 286 -6.81 -26.27 -16.07
C GLY A 286 -6.13 -27.22 -17.06
N TYR A 287 -4.89 -27.64 -16.80
CA TYR A 287 -4.16 -28.63 -17.62
C TYR A 287 -3.19 -29.48 -16.79
N PRO A 288 -2.99 -30.80 -16.99
CA PRO A 288 -3.54 -31.68 -18.04
C PRO A 288 -4.77 -32.49 -17.60
N GLY A 289 -5.48 -33.08 -18.57
CA GLY A 289 -6.43 -34.17 -18.32
C GLY A 289 -7.77 -33.79 -17.70
N VAL A 290 -8.11 -32.49 -17.68
CA VAL A 290 -9.31 -31.94 -17.03
C VAL A 290 -10.33 -31.40 -18.02
N ASP A 291 -10.47 -32.09 -19.15
CA ASP A 291 -11.28 -31.66 -20.31
C ASP A 291 -12.78 -31.45 -20.00
N GLU A 292 -13.27 -31.90 -18.85
CA GLU A 292 -14.67 -31.79 -18.40
C GLU A 292 -14.84 -30.93 -17.13
N LEU A 293 -13.75 -30.36 -16.59
CA LEU A 293 -13.77 -29.63 -15.33
C LEU A 293 -13.70 -28.12 -15.54
N TYR A 294 -14.09 -27.37 -14.51
CA TYR A 294 -14.19 -25.93 -14.52
C TYR A 294 -13.28 -25.32 -13.45
N THR A 295 -12.66 -24.19 -13.77
CA THR A 295 -11.78 -23.44 -12.87
C THR A 295 -12.22 -21.98 -12.82
N ARG A 296 -12.29 -21.43 -11.61
CA ARG A 296 -12.61 -20.02 -11.35
C ARG A 296 -11.51 -19.40 -10.51
N VAL A 297 -10.96 -18.28 -10.92
CA VAL A 297 -9.88 -17.58 -10.21
C VAL A 297 -10.24 -16.12 -10.03
N ARG A 298 -9.91 -15.54 -8.88
CA ARG A 298 -10.09 -14.11 -8.62
C ARG A 298 -8.76 -13.41 -8.40
N PHE A 299 -8.59 -12.25 -9.03
CA PHE A 299 -7.48 -11.33 -8.81
C PHE A 299 -8.01 -9.98 -8.33
N LYS A 300 -7.44 -9.46 -7.25
CA LYS A 300 -7.77 -8.15 -6.69
C LYS A 300 -6.50 -7.37 -6.39
N ASN A 301 -6.36 -6.15 -6.89
CA ASN A 301 -5.15 -5.34 -6.72
C ASN A 301 -3.86 -6.04 -7.20
N CYS A 302 -3.96 -6.95 -8.18
CA CYS A 302 -2.83 -7.74 -8.65
C CYS A 302 -2.13 -7.13 -9.87
N LYS A 303 -0.83 -7.43 -9.98
CA LYS A 303 0.02 -7.11 -11.13
C LYS A 303 0.39 -8.42 -11.83
N LEU A 304 -0.08 -8.61 -13.06
CA LEU A 304 0.21 -9.81 -13.86
C LEU A 304 1.18 -9.43 -14.98
N ILE A 305 2.42 -9.89 -14.86
CA ILE A 305 3.57 -9.46 -15.65
C ILE A 305 4.06 -10.63 -16.50
N VAL A 306 3.91 -10.51 -17.81
CA VAL A 306 4.51 -11.43 -18.80
C VAL A 306 5.57 -10.70 -19.59
N LEU A 307 6.77 -11.29 -19.65
CA LEU A 307 7.95 -10.63 -20.23
C LEU A 307 8.07 -10.84 -21.75
N ASN A 308 7.38 -11.83 -22.32
CA ASN A 308 7.44 -12.11 -23.75
C ASN A 308 6.37 -11.32 -24.53
N PHE A 309 6.81 -10.32 -25.32
CA PHE A 309 5.98 -9.52 -26.22
C PHE A 309 6.22 -9.83 -27.72
N SER A 310 7.01 -10.87 -28.05
CA SER A 310 7.64 -11.20 -29.35
C SER A 310 7.15 -10.45 -30.60
N GLN A 311 8.09 -9.74 -31.27
CA GLN A 311 7.92 -9.02 -32.56
C GLN A 311 9.28 -8.83 -33.27
N PRO A 312 9.34 -8.59 -34.60
CA PRO A 312 8.26 -8.74 -35.60
C PRO A 312 8.06 -10.20 -36.04
N HIS A 313 9.04 -11.06 -35.74
CA HIS A 313 9.02 -12.52 -35.88
C HIS A 313 9.55 -13.11 -34.55
N GLY A 314 8.87 -14.11 -34.00
CA GLY A 314 9.22 -14.73 -32.72
C GLY A 314 8.15 -15.71 -32.25
N ALA A 315 8.34 -16.27 -31.05
CA ALA A 315 7.36 -17.13 -30.39
C ALA A 315 6.54 -16.29 -29.40
N PRO A 316 5.31 -15.87 -29.76
CA PRO A 316 4.47 -15.08 -28.86
C PRO A 316 4.16 -15.85 -27.58
N SER A 317 3.93 -15.10 -26.51
CA SER A 317 3.54 -15.70 -25.24
C SER A 317 2.14 -16.32 -25.35
N THR A 318 1.88 -17.38 -24.58
CA THR A 318 0.56 -18.03 -24.57
C THR A 318 -0.55 -17.16 -23.98
N GLY A 319 -0.20 -16.03 -23.37
CA GLY A 319 -1.09 -14.96 -22.92
C GLY A 319 -0.75 -14.56 -21.49
N VAL A 320 -1.25 -13.42 -21.00
CA VAL A 320 -1.16 -13.11 -19.56
C VAL A 320 -1.89 -14.18 -18.75
N VAL A 321 -3.04 -14.62 -19.25
CA VAL A 321 -3.78 -15.79 -18.79
C VAL A 321 -3.77 -16.84 -19.90
N CYS A 322 -3.22 -18.01 -19.59
CA CYS A 322 -3.20 -19.18 -20.44
C CYS A 322 -4.28 -20.18 -19.99
N CYS A 323 -5.26 -20.41 -20.87
CA CYS A 323 -6.27 -21.43 -20.68
C CYS A 323 -5.76 -22.78 -21.19
N GLY A 324 -5.49 -23.67 -20.24
CA GLY A 324 -5.16 -25.06 -20.49
C GLY A 324 -6.37 -25.97 -20.69
N CYS A 325 -7.60 -25.50 -20.46
CA CYS A 325 -8.82 -26.29 -20.60
C CYS A 325 -9.14 -26.63 -22.06
N LYS A 326 -10.03 -27.60 -22.29
CA LYS A 326 -10.47 -27.99 -23.64
C LYS A 326 -11.32 -26.92 -24.33
N LYS A 327 -12.17 -26.24 -23.55
CA LYS A 327 -13.00 -25.12 -23.99
C LYS A 327 -12.72 -23.91 -23.12
N ALA A 328 -12.73 -22.73 -23.71
CA ALA A 328 -12.45 -21.49 -22.99
C ALA A 328 -13.50 -21.17 -21.90
N GLU A 329 -14.76 -21.60 -22.10
CA GLU A 329 -15.86 -21.43 -21.13
C GLU A 329 -15.66 -22.18 -19.79
N GLN A 330 -14.69 -23.10 -19.75
CA GLN A 330 -14.33 -23.84 -18.54
C GLN A 330 -13.48 -23.02 -17.57
N LEU A 331 -12.98 -21.87 -18.01
CA LEU A 331 -12.22 -20.94 -17.18
C LEU A 331 -13.01 -19.65 -17.00
N HIS A 332 -13.15 -19.23 -15.74
CA HIS A 332 -13.66 -17.91 -15.38
C HIS A 332 -12.65 -17.13 -14.54
N ILE A 333 -12.43 -15.85 -14.88
CA ILE A 333 -11.53 -14.96 -14.13
C ILE A 333 -12.26 -13.71 -13.65
N ASP A 334 -12.26 -13.47 -12.34
CA ASP A 334 -12.74 -12.21 -11.76
C ASP A 334 -11.55 -11.25 -11.60
N PHE A 335 -11.56 -10.09 -12.27
CA PHE A 335 -10.54 -9.04 -12.10
C PHE A 335 -11.09 -7.84 -11.33
N GLU A 336 -10.38 -7.38 -10.31
CA GLU A 336 -10.67 -6.17 -9.55
C GLU A 336 -9.39 -5.34 -9.38
N ASP A 337 -9.36 -4.11 -9.90
CA ASP A 337 -8.24 -3.18 -9.71
C ASP A 337 -6.85 -3.75 -10.12
N CYS A 338 -6.79 -4.49 -11.23
CA CYS A 338 -5.58 -5.18 -11.70
C CYS A 338 -4.84 -4.44 -12.82
N THR A 339 -3.53 -4.66 -12.92
CA THR A 339 -2.75 -4.27 -14.11
C THR A 339 -2.09 -5.48 -14.75
N LEU A 340 -2.28 -5.65 -16.05
CA LEU A 340 -1.80 -6.77 -16.85
C LEU A 340 -0.78 -6.27 -17.88
N MET A 341 0.27 -7.03 -18.15
CA MET A 341 1.20 -6.74 -19.25
C MET A 341 1.71 -8.03 -19.90
N GLY A 342 1.75 -8.06 -21.23
CA GLY A 342 2.22 -9.23 -22.01
C GLY A 342 1.92 -9.13 -23.50
N TYR A 343 2.21 -10.17 -24.28
CA TYR A 343 1.86 -10.19 -25.71
C TYR A 343 0.36 -9.92 -25.93
N GLN A 344 -0.50 -10.72 -25.31
CA GLN A 344 -1.97 -10.64 -25.33
C GLN A 344 -2.54 -10.97 -23.94
N VAL A 345 -3.77 -10.56 -23.65
CA VAL A 345 -4.39 -10.85 -22.32
C VAL A 345 -4.73 -12.33 -22.17
N PHE A 346 -5.47 -12.90 -23.13
CA PHE A 346 -5.96 -14.27 -23.09
C PHE A 346 -5.34 -15.11 -24.20
N GLY A 347 -4.98 -16.36 -23.90
CA GLY A 347 -4.64 -17.35 -24.92
C GLY A 347 -4.63 -18.77 -24.37
N ALA A 348 -3.90 -19.67 -25.02
CA ALA A 348 -3.88 -21.10 -24.72
C ALA A 348 -2.51 -21.73 -25.08
N THR A 349 -2.22 -22.91 -24.53
CA THR A 349 -0.93 -23.60 -24.71
C THR A 349 -0.75 -24.15 -26.14
N GLU A 350 -0.08 -23.39 -27.01
CA GLU A 350 0.26 -23.84 -28.38
C GLU A 350 1.29 -24.98 -28.40
N ALA A 351 2.19 -25.03 -27.40
CA ALA A 351 3.26 -26.03 -27.27
C ALA A 351 2.75 -27.50 -27.22
N GLN A 352 1.46 -27.71 -27.00
CA GLN A 352 0.80 -29.02 -26.92
C GLN A 352 -0.30 -29.19 -27.98
N GLY A 353 -0.33 -28.33 -28.99
CA GLY A 353 -1.30 -28.39 -30.09
C GLY A 353 -2.72 -27.91 -29.71
N ARG A 354 -2.90 -27.27 -28.55
CA ARG A 354 -4.17 -26.67 -28.15
C ARG A 354 -4.28 -25.24 -28.70
N LYS A 355 -5.46 -24.88 -29.21
CA LYS A 355 -5.84 -23.52 -29.58
C LYS A 355 -6.99 -23.08 -28.69
N LEU A 356 -7.07 -21.79 -28.41
CA LEU A 356 -8.19 -21.25 -27.65
C LEU A 356 -9.49 -21.51 -28.43
N ASN A 357 -10.41 -22.26 -27.82
CA ASN A 357 -11.69 -22.63 -28.40
C ASN A 357 -12.81 -21.90 -27.66
N GLY A 358 -13.29 -20.80 -28.26
CA GLY A 358 -14.23 -19.85 -27.64
C GLY A 358 -13.53 -18.72 -26.89
N ASN A 359 -14.29 -18.00 -26.07
CA ASN A 359 -13.79 -16.90 -25.25
C ASN A 359 -13.73 -17.32 -23.78
N ILE A 360 -12.63 -16.97 -23.10
CA ILE A 360 -12.54 -17.14 -21.64
C ILE A 360 -13.59 -16.25 -21.00
N SER A 361 -14.32 -16.78 -20.01
CA SER A 361 -15.28 -15.99 -19.26
C SER A 361 -14.56 -15.12 -18.24
N TYR A 362 -14.98 -13.87 -18.05
CA TYR A 362 -14.37 -12.99 -17.05
C TYR A 362 -15.34 -11.91 -16.57
N THR A 363 -15.05 -11.34 -15.41
CA THR A 363 -15.66 -10.11 -14.91
C THR A 363 -14.59 -9.05 -14.65
N VAL A 364 -15.00 -7.78 -14.71
CA VAL A 364 -14.15 -6.63 -14.42
C VAL A 364 -14.85 -5.73 -13.39
N LYS A 365 -14.13 -5.36 -12.35
CA LYS A 365 -14.55 -4.40 -11.33
C LYS A 365 -13.42 -3.39 -11.08
N GLY A 366 -13.77 -2.13 -10.86
CA GLY A 366 -12.78 -1.09 -10.61
C GLY A 366 -11.89 -0.82 -11.84
N LYS A 367 -10.63 -0.46 -11.63
CA LYS A 367 -9.69 -0.12 -12.70
C LYS A 367 -8.86 -1.32 -13.12
N VAL A 368 -9.23 -1.98 -14.22
CA VAL A 368 -8.42 -3.03 -14.84
C VAL A 368 -7.79 -2.51 -16.11
N SER A 369 -6.45 -2.52 -16.18
CA SER A 369 -5.70 -1.98 -17.31
C SER A 369 -4.73 -3.01 -17.90
N ALA A 370 -4.49 -2.95 -19.20
CA ALA A 370 -3.61 -3.88 -19.91
C ALA A 370 -2.63 -3.16 -20.84
N TYR A 371 -1.33 -3.45 -20.70
CA TYR A 371 -0.29 -3.07 -21.65
C TYR A 371 0.06 -4.27 -22.53
N VAL A 372 -0.47 -4.30 -23.75
CA VAL A 372 -0.31 -5.41 -24.69
C VAL A 372 0.32 -5.01 -26.01
N GLN A 373 0.82 -6.00 -26.74
CA GLN A 373 1.37 -5.84 -28.08
C GLN A 373 0.41 -5.03 -28.99
N TYR A 374 0.95 -4.15 -29.84
CA TYR A 374 0.15 -3.11 -30.53
C TYR A 374 -0.96 -3.62 -31.45
N ARG A 375 -0.84 -4.83 -31.99
CA ARG A 375 -1.86 -5.50 -32.84
C ARG A 375 -2.85 -6.33 -32.03
N GLN A 376 -2.55 -6.62 -30.76
CA GLN A 376 -3.44 -7.37 -29.90
C GLN A 376 -4.56 -6.48 -29.39
N SER A 377 -5.74 -7.07 -29.27
CA SER A 377 -6.90 -6.41 -28.67
C SER A 377 -6.80 -6.43 -27.15
N VAL A 378 -7.50 -5.50 -26.51
CA VAL A 378 -7.71 -5.49 -25.06
C VAL A 378 -9.18 -5.89 -24.83
N PRO A 379 -9.46 -6.84 -23.91
CA PRO A 379 -10.82 -7.29 -23.62
C PRO A 379 -11.76 -6.15 -23.18
N GLU A 380 -13.06 -6.34 -23.38
CA GLU A 380 -14.09 -5.39 -23.00
C GLU A 380 -14.03 -5.07 -21.50
N GLY A 381 -14.23 -3.80 -21.15
CA GLY A 381 -14.15 -3.32 -19.76
C GLY A 381 -12.73 -3.06 -19.24
N MET A 382 -11.67 -3.46 -19.96
CA MET A 382 -10.29 -3.17 -19.59
C MET A 382 -9.72 -1.94 -20.34
N GLU A 383 -8.92 -1.12 -19.66
CA GLU A 383 -8.26 0.04 -20.25
C GLU A 383 -6.96 -0.37 -20.97
N ARG A 384 -6.81 0.00 -22.24
CA ARG A 384 -5.52 -0.14 -22.94
C ARG A 384 -4.54 0.92 -22.46
N LEU A 385 -3.41 0.50 -21.91
CA LEU A 385 -2.34 1.41 -21.53
C LEU A 385 -1.57 1.89 -22.77
N ARG A 386 -1.43 3.22 -22.90
CA ARG A 386 -0.67 3.86 -23.98
C ARG A 386 0.84 3.78 -23.77
N TYR A 387 1.28 4.00 -22.53
CA TYR A 387 2.70 4.08 -22.16
C TYR A 387 3.15 2.82 -21.45
N TRP A 388 4.47 2.57 -21.50
CA TRP A 388 5.10 1.53 -20.71
C TRP A 388 4.77 1.73 -19.22
N PRO A 389 4.26 0.71 -18.52
CA PRO A 389 3.86 0.85 -17.12
C PRO A 389 5.09 0.76 -16.20
N VAL A 390 5.82 1.87 -16.08
CA VAL A 390 7.08 1.96 -15.30
C VAL A 390 6.90 1.43 -13.87
N GLU A 391 5.83 1.84 -13.21
CA GLU A 391 5.56 1.42 -11.83
C GLU A 391 5.38 -0.10 -11.71
N VAL A 392 4.61 -0.70 -12.63
CA VAL A 392 4.38 -2.15 -12.64
C VAL A 392 5.67 -2.91 -12.91
N PHE A 393 6.49 -2.42 -13.85
CA PHE A 393 7.77 -3.05 -14.13
C PHE A 393 8.77 -2.88 -12.98
N GLY A 394 8.66 -1.82 -12.19
CA GLY A 394 9.41 -1.64 -10.94
C GLY A 394 9.13 -2.72 -9.89
N ASP A 395 8.04 -3.47 -10.03
CA ASP A 395 7.70 -4.62 -9.17
C ASP A 395 8.27 -5.95 -9.64
N LEU A 396 9.13 -5.97 -10.66
CA LEU A 396 9.72 -7.20 -11.17
C LEU A 396 10.58 -7.93 -10.13
N ILE A 397 11.21 -7.20 -9.22
CA ILE A 397 12.05 -7.77 -8.16
C ILE A 397 11.21 -7.88 -6.88
N PRO A 398 11.21 -9.04 -6.18
CA PRO A 398 10.41 -9.27 -4.97
C PRO A 398 10.81 -8.41 -3.75
N ASP A 399 11.69 -7.41 -3.92
CA ASP A 399 12.16 -6.49 -2.87
C ASP A 399 11.02 -5.71 -2.20
N HIS A 400 9.84 -5.67 -2.81
CA HIS A 400 8.61 -5.14 -2.21
C HIS A 400 8.13 -5.95 -1.00
N LEU A 401 8.64 -7.17 -0.80
CA LEU A 401 8.42 -8.02 0.38
C LEU A 401 9.60 -7.98 1.36
N ASP A 402 10.48 -6.98 1.26
CA ASP A 402 11.45 -6.69 2.31
C ASP A 402 10.73 -6.39 3.64
N PRO A 403 10.88 -7.25 4.67
CA PRO A 403 10.28 -7.05 5.98
C PRO A 403 10.88 -5.85 6.72
N THR A 404 12.05 -5.34 6.30
CA THR A 404 12.67 -4.19 6.97
C THR A 404 12.19 -2.85 6.42
N GLY A 405 11.43 -2.80 5.33
CA GLY A 405 11.02 -1.53 4.73
C GLY A 405 12.21 -0.65 4.28
N ASN A 406 13.38 -1.23 4.05
CA ASN A 406 14.60 -0.49 3.71
C ASN A 406 14.64 0.02 2.27
N ARG A 407 13.61 -0.25 1.46
CA ARG A 407 13.28 0.68 0.38
C ARG A 407 12.38 1.77 0.95
N PRO A 408 12.82 3.03 0.92
CA PRO A 408 11.99 4.17 1.24
C PRO A 408 10.59 4.06 0.65
N ARG A 409 9.58 3.86 1.50
CA ARG A 409 8.19 3.83 1.04
C ARG A 409 7.61 5.22 1.14
N ARG A 410 7.00 5.67 0.05
CA ARG A 410 6.17 6.87 0.06
C ARG A 410 5.09 6.72 1.14
N PRO A 411 4.93 7.70 2.03
CA PRO A 411 3.86 7.69 3.03
C PRO A 411 2.49 7.61 2.35
N VAL A 412 1.62 6.74 2.85
CA VAL A 412 0.29 6.51 2.26
C VAL A 412 -0.71 7.45 2.92
N LEU A 413 -1.39 8.25 2.10
CA LEU A 413 -2.48 9.12 2.50
C LEU A 413 -3.83 8.53 2.09
N VAL A 414 -4.75 8.44 3.05
CA VAL A 414 -6.12 8.01 2.83
C VAL A 414 -7.01 9.24 2.71
N LYS A 415 -7.55 9.50 1.52
CA LYS A 415 -8.50 10.61 1.29
C LYS A 415 -9.86 10.26 1.91
N VAL A 416 -10.31 11.09 2.84
CA VAL A 416 -11.57 10.92 3.57
C VAL A 416 -12.70 11.56 2.77
N PRO A 417 -13.85 10.89 2.58
CA PRO A 417 -14.97 11.42 1.78
C PRO A 417 -15.75 12.50 2.56
N THR A 418 -15.11 13.65 2.77
CA THR A 418 -15.66 14.82 3.47
C THR A 418 -15.28 16.09 2.72
N ASN A 419 -16.16 17.09 2.75
CA ASN A 419 -15.91 18.41 2.20
C ASN A 419 -16.49 19.50 3.12
N PHE A 420 -15.94 20.71 3.06
CA PHE A 420 -16.35 21.85 3.89
C PHE A 420 -16.91 22.99 3.04
N GLY A 421 -17.89 22.68 2.18
CA GLY A 421 -18.58 23.71 1.38
C GLY A 421 -17.64 24.50 0.49
N THR A 422 -17.77 25.82 0.45
CA THR A 422 -16.95 26.71 -0.40
C THR A 422 -15.71 27.25 0.32
N ALA A 423 -15.29 26.64 1.42
CA ALA A 423 -14.07 27.03 2.11
C ALA A 423 -12.81 26.74 1.27
N MET A 424 -11.76 27.53 1.47
CA MET A 424 -10.46 27.39 0.78
C MET A 424 -9.32 27.36 1.81
N GLU A 425 -8.93 28.52 2.34
CA GLU A 425 -7.84 28.59 3.32
C GLU A 425 -8.34 28.17 4.72
N ASN A 426 -7.51 27.39 5.41
CA ASN A 426 -7.94 26.65 6.58
C ASN A 426 -6.78 26.33 7.53
N THR A 427 -7.10 26.21 8.82
CA THR A 427 -6.21 25.60 9.82
C THR A 427 -7.01 24.75 10.80
N PRO A 428 -6.78 23.42 10.86
CA PRO A 428 -7.31 22.60 11.92
C PRO A 428 -6.48 22.79 13.21
N PHE A 429 -7.13 22.83 14.37
CA PHE A 429 -6.43 23.00 15.65
C PHE A 429 -7.20 22.37 16.82
N LEU A 430 -6.45 22.05 17.89
CA LEU A 430 -7.02 21.62 19.16
C LEU A 430 -6.99 22.77 20.15
N TYR A 431 -8.15 23.15 20.67
CA TYR A 431 -8.27 24.18 21.70
C TYR A 431 -9.03 23.63 22.90
N LYS A 432 -8.38 23.64 24.08
CA LYS A 432 -8.93 23.08 25.32
C LYS A 432 -9.48 21.65 25.14
N GLY A 433 -8.77 20.83 24.36
CA GLY A 433 -9.11 19.44 24.06
C GLY A 433 -10.19 19.22 23.00
N THR A 434 -10.78 20.28 22.45
CA THR A 434 -11.81 20.18 21.40
C THR A 434 -11.21 20.49 20.02
N PRO A 435 -11.48 19.68 18.98
CA PRO A 435 -11.04 19.93 17.62
C PRO A 435 -11.89 21.00 16.93
N TYR A 436 -11.23 21.96 16.31
CA TYR A 436 -11.82 23.06 15.57
C TYR A 436 -11.16 23.23 14.21
N LEU A 437 -11.85 23.92 13.32
CA LEU A 437 -11.34 24.35 12.02
C LEU A 437 -11.52 25.86 11.89
N ALA A 438 -10.41 26.58 11.78
CA ALA A 438 -10.41 27.99 11.42
C ALA A 438 -10.51 28.10 9.90
N LEU A 439 -11.37 28.99 9.41
CA LEU A 439 -11.68 29.19 8.00
C LEU A 439 -11.83 30.69 7.71
N ASN A 440 -11.78 31.05 6.44
CA ASN A 440 -12.21 32.36 5.94
C ASN A 440 -13.37 32.22 4.96
N HIS A 441 -14.16 33.29 4.90
CA HIS A 441 -15.13 33.54 3.85
C HIS A 441 -14.60 34.66 2.97
N ARG A 442 -14.69 34.47 1.65
CA ARG A 442 -14.33 35.48 0.65
C ARG A 442 -15.36 35.44 -0.49
N ASN A 443 -15.99 36.57 -0.78
CA ASN A 443 -16.93 36.71 -1.89
C ASN A 443 -16.19 37.11 -3.18
N ASP A 444 -15.56 36.14 -3.83
CA ASP A 444 -14.70 36.36 -5.00
C ASP A 444 -15.44 36.92 -6.22
N ALA A 445 -16.77 36.83 -6.27
CA ALA A 445 -17.58 37.46 -7.32
C ALA A 445 -17.53 39.00 -7.28
N LYS A 446 -17.07 39.59 -6.17
CA LYS A 446 -16.85 41.03 -6.02
C LYS A 446 -15.45 41.47 -6.44
N ASP A 447 -14.48 40.55 -6.58
CA ASP A 447 -13.04 40.77 -6.90
C ASP A 447 -12.60 42.24 -6.87
N ARG A 448 -12.34 42.77 -5.66
CA ARG A 448 -11.82 44.14 -5.46
C ARG A 448 -12.68 45.24 -6.11
N VAL A 449 -14.00 45.09 -6.02
CA VAL A 449 -14.98 46.10 -6.43
C VAL A 449 -15.98 46.33 -5.31
N GLY A 450 -16.25 47.60 -5.01
CA GLY A 450 -17.24 48.00 -4.02
C GLY A 450 -16.76 47.75 -2.58
N ASP A 451 -17.53 46.98 -1.82
CA ASP A 451 -17.31 46.70 -0.40
C ASP A 451 -16.65 45.32 -0.17
N TYR A 452 -15.68 44.95 -1.00
CA TYR A 452 -15.04 43.63 -0.99
C TYR A 452 -14.41 43.26 0.37
N ALA A 453 -13.76 44.21 1.05
CA ALA A 453 -13.17 44.02 2.37
C ALA A 453 -14.17 44.24 3.54
N SER A 454 -15.48 44.28 3.27
CA SER A 454 -16.50 44.37 4.33
C SER A 454 -16.63 43.06 5.10
N GLU A 455 -17.17 43.09 6.32
CA GLU A 455 -17.42 41.88 7.11
C GLU A 455 -18.34 40.88 6.39
N GLU A 456 -19.29 41.36 5.60
CA GLU A 456 -20.19 40.50 4.84
C GLU A 456 -19.45 39.71 3.76
N ASN A 457 -18.52 40.35 3.05
CA ASN A 457 -17.81 39.76 1.90
C ASN A 457 -16.48 39.10 2.27
N MET A 458 -15.87 39.47 3.40
CA MET A 458 -14.57 38.95 3.82
C MET A 458 -14.48 38.90 5.35
N HIS A 459 -14.42 37.71 5.92
CA HIS A 459 -14.25 37.50 7.36
C HIS A 459 -13.68 36.14 7.69
N LEU A 460 -13.21 36.00 8.93
CA LEU A 460 -12.75 34.74 9.50
C LEU A 460 -13.86 34.12 10.35
N TYR A 461 -13.87 32.79 10.43
CA TYR A 461 -14.79 32.06 11.30
C TYR A 461 -14.17 30.76 11.81
N ILE A 462 -14.72 30.23 12.89
CA ILE A 462 -14.29 28.95 13.48
C ILE A 462 -15.49 28.00 13.49
N GLN A 463 -15.25 26.78 13.05
CA GLN A 463 -16.21 25.68 13.10
C GLN A 463 -15.74 24.64 14.13
N ASP A 464 -16.65 24.19 14.98
CA ASP A 464 -16.46 23.04 15.86
C ASP A 464 -16.54 21.76 15.03
N LEU A 465 -15.48 20.94 15.02
CA LEU A 465 -15.41 19.75 14.18
C LEU A 465 -16.27 18.59 14.69
N ASN A 466 -16.66 18.59 15.97
CA ASN A 466 -17.54 17.56 16.52
C ASN A 466 -19.01 17.78 16.15
N THR A 467 -19.43 19.05 16.11
CA THR A 467 -20.83 19.44 15.92
C THR A 467 -21.12 20.02 14.54
N GLY A 468 -20.10 20.48 13.83
CA GLY A 468 -20.22 21.25 12.59
C GLY A 468 -20.73 22.68 12.80
N ALA A 469 -20.92 23.14 14.05
CA ALA A 469 -21.45 24.47 14.34
C ALA A 469 -20.37 25.54 14.14
N GLN A 470 -20.74 26.67 13.54
CA GLN A 470 -19.91 27.86 13.56
C GLN A 470 -19.97 28.48 14.96
N VAL A 471 -18.83 28.56 15.65
CA VAL A 471 -18.73 29.03 17.05
C VAL A 471 -18.17 30.44 17.18
N ALA A 472 -17.52 30.95 16.13
CA ALA A 472 -17.01 32.32 16.10
C ALA A 472 -17.09 32.92 14.69
N ARG A 473 -17.22 34.25 14.62
CA ARG A 473 -17.01 35.09 13.43
C ARG A 473 -16.23 36.33 13.88
N PHE A 474 -15.16 36.66 13.18
CA PHE A 474 -14.27 37.78 13.53
C PHE A 474 -13.43 38.19 12.31
N GLY A 475 -12.51 39.14 12.48
CA GLY A 475 -11.53 39.47 11.44
C GLY A 475 -12.13 40.02 10.15
N ALA A 476 -13.13 40.91 10.25
CA ALA A 476 -13.70 41.59 9.08
C ALA A 476 -12.59 42.17 8.17
N GLY A 477 -12.69 41.92 6.87
CA GLY A 477 -11.70 42.33 5.86
C GLY A 477 -10.40 41.51 5.88
N HIS A 478 -10.38 40.32 6.48
CA HIS A 478 -9.20 39.45 6.53
C HIS A 478 -9.46 38.06 5.96
N SER A 479 -8.41 37.45 5.39
CA SER A 479 -8.42 36.12 4.77
C SER A 479 -7.09 35.39 5.04
N PHE A 480 -6.90 34.19 4.48
CA PHE A 480 -5.66 33.40 4.62
C PHE A 480 -5.36 33.02 6.07
N VAL A 481 -6.37 32.42 6.70
CA VAL A 481 -6.35 32.11 8.14
C VAL A 481 -5.23 31.15 8.50
N SER A 482 -4.57 31.40 9.63
CA SER A 482 -3.51 30.56 10.19
C SER A 482 -3.62 30.52 11.71
N ALA A 483 -3.90 29.36 12.30
CA ALA A 483 -4.13 29.22 13.74
C ALA A 483 -2.93 28.63 14.49
N LEU A 484 -2.70 29.14 15.70
CA LEU A 484 -1.76 28.58 16.68
C LEU A 484 -2.38 28.66 18.08
N VAL A 485 -2.31 27.56 18.82
CA VAL A 485 -2.71 27.52 20.24
C VAL A 485 -1.47 27.55 21.12
N ASP A 486 -1.42 28.53 22.01
CA ASP A 486 -0.35 28.74 23.00
C ASP A 486 -0.96 28.72 24.41
N GLY A 487 -0.91 27.56 25.06
CA GLY A 487 -1.60 27.33 26.33
C GLY A 487 -3.11 27.58 26.22
N ASP A 488 -3.60 28.57 26.96
CA ASP A 488 -5.01 28.97 26.95
C ASP A 488 -5.35 30.05 25.91
N ILE A 489 -4.37 30.54 25.15
CA ILE A 489 -4.57 31.60 24.17
C ILE A 489 -4.65 30.99 22.78
N LEU A 490 -5.75 31.26 22.07
CA LEU A 490 -5.84 31.03 20.63
C LEU A 490 -5.34 32.27 19.90
N ARG A 491 -4.38 32.07 19.00
CA ARG A 491 -3.83 33.11 18.13
C ARG A 491 -4.18 32.75 16.68
N ILE A 492 -4.71 33.71 15.95
CA ILE A 492 -5.04 33.60 14.53
C ILE A 492 -4.28 34.68 13.78
N PHE A 493 -3.55 34.31 12.74
CA PHE A 493 -2.90 35.22 11.82
C PHE A 493 -3.67 35.24 10.50
N ALA A 494 -3.80 36.41 9.88
CA ALA A 494 -4.53 36.57 8.63
C ALA A 494 -4.09 37.85 7.91
N SER A 495 -4.08 37.82 6.58
CA SER A 495 -3.77 39.01 5.77
C SER A 495 -4.98 39.92 5.64
N GLN A 496 -4.72 41.23 5.69
CA GLN A 496 -5.72 42.25 5.46
C GLN A 496 -5.98 42.43 3.95
N GLY A 497 -7.23 42.27 3.53
CA GLY A 497 -7.68 42.59 2.18
C GLY A 497 -8.03 44.07 2.03
N THR A 498 -8.02 44.55 0.79
CA THR A 498 -8.39 45.94 0.44
C THR A 498 -9.48 45.96 -0.64
N ASN A 499 -10.12 47.12 -0.83
CA ASN A 499 -11.16 47.26 -1.86
C ASN A 499 -10.61 47.56 -3.25
N ASP A 500 -9.43 48.18 -3.36
CA ASP A 500 -8.92 48.76 -4.60
C ASP A 500 -7.54 48.20 -5.01
N ASP A 501 -6.98 47.31 -4.20
CA ASP A 501 -5.70 46.64 -4.41
C ASP A 501 -5.80 45.18 -3.93
N TRP A 502 -4.67 44.50 -3.73
CA TRP A 502 -4.64 43.12 -3.26
C TRP A 502 -4.60 43.02 -1.73
N PHE A 503 -3.87 42.04 -1.18
CA PHE A 503 -3.68 41.87 0.26
C PHE A 503 -2.43 42.59 0.75
N GLU A 504 -2.50 43.19 1.93
CA GLU A 504 -1.43 43.99 2.51
C GLU A 504 -0.74 43.25 3.67
N SER A 505 -0.83 43.78 4.89
CA SER A 505 -0.11 43.30 6.06
C SER A 505 -0.79 42.09 6.71
N ILE A 506 -0.03 41.32 7.49
CA ILE A 506 -0.56 40.22 8.31
C ILE A 506 -0.87 40.74 9.71
N TYR A 507 -2.10 40.51 10.17
CA TYR A 507 -2.56 40.82 11.52
C TYR A 507 -2.70 39.57 12.35
N GLN A 508 -2.48 39.73 13.65
CA GLN A 508 -2.75 38.75 14.68
C GLN A 508 -4.03 39.10 15.42
N PHE A 509 -4.85 38.09 15.64
CA PHE A 509 -6.04 38.12 16.47
C PHE A 509 -5.84 37.15 17.64
N THR A 510 -6.11 37.59 18.87
CA THR A 510 -5.93 36.75 20.07
C THR A 510 -7.20 36.69 20.89
N THR A 511 -7.46 35.52 21.48
CA THR A 511 -8.62 35.28 22.34
C THR A 511 -8.35 34.18 23.36
N THR A 512 -9.13 34.18 24.45
CA THR A 512 -9.17 33.10 25.45
C THR A 512 -10.55 32.42 25.55
N ASP A 513 -11.55 32.94 24.82
CA ASP A 513 -12.95 32.50 24.88
C ASP A 513 -13.65 32.39 23.51
N MET A 514 -12.95 32.73 22.42
CA MET A 514 -13.47 32.80 21.04
C MET A 514 -14.60 33.82 20.81
N GLN A 515 -14.88 34.67 21.80
CA GLN A 515 -15.93 35.70 21.74
C GLN A 515 -15.32 37.10 21.68
N HIS A 516 -14.30 37.35 22.50
CA HIS A 516 -13.59 38.62 22.55
C HIS A 516 -12.23 38.48 21.88
N TRP A 517 -11.92 39.42 21.00
CA TRP A 517 -10.74 39.36 20.13
C TRP A 517 -9.94 40.65 20.21
N ASP A 518 -8.68 40.53 20.60
CA ASP A 518 -7.69 41.60 20.45
C ASP A 518 -7.05 41.50 19.07
N ARG A 519 -6.75 42.64 18.44
CA ARG A 519 -6.11 42.71 17.11
C ARG A 519 -4.81 43.51 17.19
N LYS A 520 -3.75 42.96 16.60
CA LYS A 520 -2.43 43.60 16.51
C LYS A 520 -1.81 43.37 15.13
N LEU A 521 -1.06 44.34 14.62
CA LEU A 521 -0.24 44.16 13.43
C LEU A 521 0.93 43.20 13.75
N ALA A 522 1.10 42.14 12.94
CA ALA A 522 2.17 41.17 13.11
C ALA A 522 3.30 41.39 12.11
N ILE A 523 3.01 41.31 10.81
CA ILE A 523 3.99 41.54 9.74
C ILE A 523 3.56 42.75 8.91
N PRO A 524 4.28 43.88 8.99
CA PRO A 524 4.00 45.03 8.15
C PRO A 524 4.40 44.76 6.69
N LEU A 525 3.64 45.36 5.77
CA LEU A 525 3.99 45.42 4.35
C LEU A 525 5.34 46.13 4.13
N GLU A 526 6.16 45.62 3.21
CA GLU A 526 7.40 46.30 2.77
C GLU A 526 7.39 46.57 1.26
N GLY A 527 7.62 47.83 0.88
CA GLY A 527 7.69 48.22 -0.53
C GLY A 527 6.34 48.06 -1.24
N ASP A 528 6.36 47.38 -2.38
CA ASP A 528 5.21 47.03 -3.23
C ASP A 528 4.87 45.53 -3.18
N GLU A 529 5.33 44.83 -2.13
CA GLU A 529 4.93 43.45 -1.90
C GLU A 529 3.46 43.36 -1.43
N HIS A 530 2.87 42.20 -1.60
CA HIS A 530 1.57 41.80 -1.07
C HIS A 530 1.74 40.49 -0.31
N LEU A 531 1.09 40.35 0.85
CA LEU A 531 1.23 39.18 1.72
C LEU A 531 -0.04 38.34 1.78
N PHE A 532 0.10 37.02 1.77
CA PHE A 532 -1.03 36.07 1.72
C PHE A 532 -0.95 35.03 2.84
N ASN A 533 -1.00 33.74 2.52
CA ASN A 533 -0.89 32.64 3.46
C ASN A 533 0.33 32.78 4.37
N CYS A 534 0.14 32.45 5.64
CA CYS A 534 1.23 32.31 6.58
C CYS A 534 1.06 31.05 7.43
N SER A 535 2.16 30.62 8.04
CA SER A 535 2.16 29.52 8.98
C SER A 535 3.17 29.76 10.08
N VAL A 536 2.72 29.60 11.32
CA VAL A 536 3.54 29.80 12.50
C VAL A 536 3.79 28.46 13.19
N THR A 537 5.06 28.20 13.52
CA THR A 537 5.45 27.06 14.36
C THR A 537 6.38 27.52 15.46
N ARG A 538 6.34 26.81 16.59
CA ARG A 538 7.45 26.84 17.54
C ARG A 538 8.70 26.26 16.85
N GLY A 539 9.85 26.88 17.05
CA GLY A 539 11.16 26.43 16.56
C GLY A 539 12.12 26.15 17.72
N GLU A 540 13.41 25.99 17.41
CA GLU A 540 14.45 25.73 18.42
C GLU A 540 14.60 26.89 19.43
N LYS A 541 14.52 28.14 18.96
CA LYS A 541 14.82 29.36 19.74
C LYS A 541 13.69 30.39 19.64
N GLY A 542 12.46 29.97 19.93
CA GLY A 542 11.27 30.80 19.88
C GLY A 542 10.29 30.31 18.82
N TYR A 543 9.78 31.21 18.00
CA TYR A 543 8.77 30.95 16.98
C TYR A 543 9.24 31.45 15.61
N VAL A 544 8.80 30.76 14.57
CA VAL A 544 9.08 31.09 13.18
C VAL A 544 7.76 31.17 12.43
N MET A 545 7.62 32.22 11.62
CA MET A 545 6.55 32.37 10.65
C MET A 545 7.13 32.23 9.25
N ALA A 546 6.57 31.33 8.44
CA ALA A 546 6.67 31.42 6.99
C ALA A 546 5.49 32.26 6.50
N TYR A 547 5.72 33.24 5.64
CA TYR A 547 4.66 34.07 5.06
C TYR A 547 4.86 34.25 3.57
N GLU A 548 3.77 34.10 2.82
CA GLU A 548 3.74 34.21 1.38
C GLU A 548 3.82 35.66 0.93
N SER A 549 4.50 35.88 -0.18
CA SER A 549 4.73 37.17 -0.82
C SER A 549 4.64 37.00 -2.34
N ASN A 550 4.20 38.04 -3.04
CA ASN A 550 4.25 38.11 -4.50
C ASN A 550 5.62 38.53 -5.08
N GLN A 551 6.61 38.78 -4.22
CA GLN A 551 7.94 39.23 -4.60
C GLN A 551 9.05 38.33 -4.04
N PRO A 552 10.07 37.98 -4.85
CA PRO A 552 10.31 38.41 -6.24
C PRO A 552 9.65 37.50 -7.29
N VAL A 553 9.04 36.41 -6.85
CA VAL A 553 8.26 35.49 -7.68
C VAL A 553 6.80 35.67 -7.25
N ALA A 554 5.88 35.70 -8.22
CA ALA A 554 4.47 36.05 -8.01
C ALA A 554 3.79 35.29 -6.85
N PHE A 555 4.33 34.11 -6.48
CA PHE A 555 4.07 33.46 -5.20
C PHE A 555 5.34 32.75 -4.72
N CYS A 556 5.90 33.24 -3.63
CA CYS A 556 7.01 32.64 -2.88
C CYS A 556 6.80 32.90 -1.39
N PHE A 557 7.69 32.41 -0.51
CA PHE A 557 7.58 32.71 0.91
C PHE A 557 8.88 33.15 1.55
N LYS A 558 8.73 33.99 2.57
CA LYS A 558 9.78 34.61 3.39
C LYS A 558 9.58 34.19 4.85
N PHE A 559 10.50 34.60 5.73
CA PHE A 559 10.49 34.19 7.13
C PHE A 559 10.49 35.38 8.09
N ALA A 560 9.82 35.22 9.23
CA ALA A 560 9.93 36.10 10.40
C ALA A 560 10.15 35.28 11.66
N ARG A 561 10.75 35.87 12.69
CA ARG A 561 11.00 35.24 13.99
C ARG A 561 10.36 36.03 15.12
N SER A 562 9.96 35.33 16.16
CA SER A 562 9.44 35.92 17.40
C SER A 562 9.91 35.13 18.61
N GLN A 563 10.09 35.79 19.74
CA GLN A 563 10.37 35.13 21.03
C GLN A 563 9.09 34.90 21.86
N ASP A 564 8.03 35.67 21.59
CA ASP A 564 6.86 35.82 22.47
C ASP A 564 5.51 35.70 21.71
N LEU A 565 5.54 35.47 20.40
CA LEU A 565 4.40 35.50 19.46
C LEU A 565 3.74 36.86 19.26
N ASP A 566 4.20 37.90 19.97
CA ASP A 566 3.63 39.24 19.92
C ASP A 566 4.50 40.21 19.13
N SER A 567 5.82 40.05 19.17
CA SER A 567 6.79 40.90 18.47
C SER A 567 7.50 40.08 17.39
N TRP A 568 7.46 40.56 16.15
CA TRP A 568 7.96 39.83 14.98
C TRP A 568 9.05 40.61 14.26
N ASP A 569 10.18 39.95 14.04
CA ASP A 569 11.29 40.46 13.24
C ASP A 569 11.36 39.68 11.91
N LYS A 570 11.23 40.38 10.78
CA LYS A 570 11.47 39.79 9.46
C LYS A 570 12.91 39.29 9.35
N VAL A 571 13.13 38.17 8.67
CA VAL A 571 14.45 37.60 8.42
C VAL A 571 14.91 38.03 7.01
N PRO A 572 15.76 39.06 6.90
CA PRO A 572 16.14 39.61 5.60
C PRO A 572 16.98 38.62 4.78
N GLY A 573 16.82 38.66 3.46
CA GLY A 573 17.63 37.89 2.50
C GLY A 573 17.29 36.39 2.40
N LEU A 574 16.27 35.90 3.13
CA LEU A 574 15.79 34.52 3.02
C LEU A 574 14.43 34.48 2.32
N ILE A 575 14.40 33.96 1.09
CA ILE A 575 13.22 33.84 0.24
C ILE A 575 13.23 32.46 -0.43
N PHE A 576 12.22 31.64 -0.16
CA PHE A 576 12.08 30.33 -0.78
C PHE A 576 11.35 30.42 -2.11
N THR A 577 12.02 30.05 -3.21
CA THR A 577 11.49 30.09 -4.57
C THR A 577 11.71 28.78 -5.33
N GLY A 578 11.74 27.65 -4.61
CA GLY A 578 12.01 26.33 -5.18
C GLY A 578 13.33 26.25 -5.97
N VAL A 579 13.46 25.26 -6.85
CA VAL A 579 14.73 24.97 -7.54
C VAL A 579 15.06 26.04 -8.57
N ASN A 580 14.07 26.51 -9.32
CA ASN A 580 14.29 27.34 -10.52
C ASN A 580 13.59 28.71 -10.45
N ASN A 581 13.51 29.33 -9.27
CA ASN A 581 12.71 30.55 -9.04
C ASN A 581 11.25 30.34 -9.44
N GLU A 582 10.69 29.25 -8.95
CA GLU A 582 9.37 28.75 -9.27
C GLU A 582 8.34 29.14 -8.21
N TYR A 583 7.08 29.08 -8.63
CA TYR A 583 5.91 29.28 -7.79
C TYR A 583 5.97 28.34 -6.57
N SER A 584 5.93 28.94 -5.37
CA SER A 584 6.00 28.23 -4.09
C SER A 584 5.03 28.88 -3.10
N ALA A 585 3.75 28.49 -3.17
CA ALA A 585 2.66 29.13 -2.42
C ALA A 585 2.21 28.34 -1.18
N CYS A 586 1.32 28.95 -0.41
CA CYS A 586 0.62 28.50 0.77
C CYS A 586 1.48 27.64 1.71
N PRO A 587 2.58 28.20 2.26
CA PRO A 587 3.50 27.42 3.08
C PRO A 587 2.82 27.02 4.40
N VAL A 588 2.91 25.74 4.76
CA VAL A 588 2.65 25.28 6.12
C VAL A 588 3.94 24.77 6.75
N LEU A 589 4.33 25.39 7.86
CA LEU A 589 5.60 25.17 8.53
C LEU A 589 5.37 24.38 9.83
N ARG A 590 6.20 23.36 10.06
CA ARG A 590 6.26 22.61 11.32
C ARG A 590 7.72 22.40 11.72
N TYR A 591 7.95 22.21 13.01
CA TYR A 591 9.28 21.91 13.53
C TYR A 591 9.26 20.62 14.34
N PHE A 592 10.11 19.69 13.93
CA PHE A 592 10.44 18.50 14.70
C PHE A 592 11.96 18.39 14.70
N SER A 593 12.55 18.54 15.89
CA SER A 593 14.00 18.66 16.04
C SER A 593 14.74 17.54 15.29
N PRO A 594 15.75 17.87 14.46
CA PRO A 594 16.36 19.19 14.28
C PRO A 594 15.78 20.02 13.12
N TYR A 595 14.74 19.55 12.45
CA TYR A 595 14.29 20.09 11.16
C TYR A 595 13.04 20.95 11.28
N TYR A 596 13.05 22.06 10.54
CA TYR A 596 11.85 22.69 10.00
C TYR A 596 11.41 21.92 8.77
N TYR A 597 10.12 21.62 8.69
CA TYR A 597 9.47 21.01 7.53
C TYR A 597 8.47 22.01 6.97
N VAL A 598 8.47 22.19 5.66
CA VAL A 598 7.49 23.01 4.95
C VAL A 598 6.78 22.18 3.89
N ILE A 599 5.45 22.27 3.84
CA ILE A 599 4.67 21.85 2.69
C ILE A 599 4.25 23.14 1.96
N TYR A 600 4.40 23.18 0.65
CA TYR A 600 4.06 24.32 -0.19
C TYR A 600 3.45 23.84 -1.51
N LEU A 601 2.63 24.66 -2.14
CA LEU A 601 2.06 24.36 -3.45
C LEU A 601 3.06 24.68 -4.56
N HIS A 602 3.26 23.72 -5.44
CA HIS A 602 3.99 23.91 -6.68
C HIS A 602 3.01 24.07 -7.85
N ALA A 603 3.38 24.92 -8.83
CA ALA A 603 2.66 25.04 -10.09
C ALA A 603 2.60 23.72 -10.87
N ALA A 604 1.73 23.66 -11.88
CA ALA A 604 1.59 22.47 -12.71
C ALA A 604 2.94 22.02 -13.30
N VAL A 605 3.28 20.76 -13.06
CA VAL A 605 4.52 20.12 -13.52
C VAL A 605 4.22 18.95 -14.45
N PRO A 606 5.09 18.66 -15.45
CA PRO A 606 4.90 17.54 -16.36
C PRO A 606 4.72 16.21 -15.61
N GLY A 607 3.71 15.44 -16.00
CA GLY A 607 3.43 14.12 -15.42
C GLY A 607 2.46 14.13 -14.22
N HIS A 608 2.04 15.31 -13.74
CA HIS A 608 1.10 15.44 -12.63
C HIS A 608 -0.15 16.25 -13.01
N ASN A 609 -1.24 15.99 -12.29
CA ASN A 609 -2.54 16.62 -12.48
C ASN A 609 -2.63 17.97 -11.76
N GLY A 610 -2.13 19.02 -12.41
CA GLY A 610 -2.31 20.41 -11.98
C GLY A 610 -1.43 20.83 -10.81
N TRP A 611 -1.98 21.61 -9.89
CA TRP A 611 -1.28 22.21 -8.75
C TRP A 611 -1.11 21.20 -7.62
N VAL A 612 0.15 20.89 -7.30
CA VAL A 612 0.50 19.76 -6.44
C VAL A 612 1.40 20.20 -5.28
N PRO A 613 1.16 19.70 -4.05
CA PRO A 613 1.96 20.06 -2.89
C PRO A 613 3.31 19.34 -2.89
N PHE A 614 4.35 20.12 -2.62
CA PHE A 614 5.72 19.67 -2.41
C PHE A 614 6.08 19.82 -0.93
N MET A 615 7.01 19.02 -0.46
CA MET A 615 7.58 19.07 0.89
C MET A 615 9.08 19.31 0.83
N ALA A 616 9.59 20.13 1.75
CA ALA A 616 11.00 20.37 1.98
C ALA A 616 11.32 20.38 3.48
N ARG A 617 12.59 20.15 3.85
CA ARG A 617 13.08 20.31 5.23
C ARG A 617 14.39 21.09 5.31
N SER A 618 14.62 21.81 6.41
CA SER A 618 15.83 22.58 6.67
C SER A 618 16.17 22.64 8.15
N THR A 619 17.44 22.72 8.51
CA THR A 619 17.89 22.95 9.89
C THR A 619 18.12 24.43 10.22
N ASP A 620 18.25 25.29 9.21
CA ASP A 620 18.72 26.68 9.37
C ASP A 620 17.85 27.72 8.65
N LEU A 621 16.81 27.28 7.94
CA LEU A 621 15.95 28.06 7.03
C LEU A 621 16.66 28.56 5.76
N ILE A 622 17.94 28.26 5.59
CA ILE A 622 18.77 28.65 4.45
C ILE A 622 18.79 27.52 3.43
N ASP A 623 19.30 26.36 3.84
CA ASP A 623 19.46 25.19 2.97
C ASP A 623 18.31 24.22 3.19
N TRP A 624 17.55 23.95 2.13
CA TRP A 624 16.37 23.10 2.14
C TRP A 624 16.55 21.88 1.26
N ASP A 625 16.37 20.70 1.85
CA ASP A 625 16.27 19.45 1.12
C ASP A 625 14.82 19.22 0.69
N LEU A 626 14.58 19.03 -0.61
CA LEU A 626 13.28 18.62 -1.14
C LEU A 626 13.07 17.12 -0.93
N SER A 627 11.84 16.73 -0.58
CA SER A 627 11.49 15.32 -0.43
C SER A 627 11.67 14.58 -1.77
N PRO A 628 12.29 13.38 -1.77
CA PRO A 628 12.37 12.51 -2.95
C PRO A 628 10.99 11.97 -3.37
N PHE A 629 9.95 12.17 -2.56
CA PHE A 629 8.58 11.76 -2.85
C PHE A 629 7.69 12.89 -3.35
N ASN A 630 8.25 14.07 -3.66
CA ASN A 630 7.46 15.14 -4.25
C ASN A 630 6.87 14.74 -5.62
N PRO A 631 5.62 15.14 -5.91
CA PRO A 631 4.65 15.78 -5.01
C PRO A 631 4.10 14.80 -3.96
N ILE A 632 3.79 15.29 -2.76
CA ILE A 632 3.34 14.44 -1.64
C ILE A 632 1.86 14.02 -1.74
N MET A 633 1.07 14.72 -2.55
CA MET A 633 -0.33 14.43 -2.84
C MET A 633 -0.67 14.88 -4.27
N GLU A 634 -1.69 14.28 -4.88
CA GLU A 634 -2.19 14.66 -6.19
C GLU A 634 -3.72 14.55 -6.25
N ALA A 635 -4.34 15.44 -7.03
CA ALA A 635 -5.79 15.51 -7.21
C ALA A 635 -6.33 14.24 -7.88
N ARG A 636 -7.32 13.60 -7.27
CA ARG A 636 -8.01 12.41 -7.79
C ARG A 636 -9.31 12.78 -8.50
N ALA A 637 -9.97 11.78 -9.07
CA ALA A 637 -11.29 11.94 -9.68
C ALA A 637 -12.25 12.69 -8.72
N GLY A 638 -12.83 13.78 -9.21
CA GLY A 638 -13.74 14.63 -8.45
C GLY A 638 -13.09 15.71 -7.57
N GLU A 639 -11.77 15.92 -7.64
CA GLU A 639 -11.05 16.99 -6.92
C GLU A 639 -10.57 18.14 -7.81
N GLY A 640 -10.80 18.03 -9.12
CA GLY A 640 -10.30 19.00 -10.09
C GLY A 640 -8.80 18.84 -10.36
N ILE A 641 -8.07 19.95 -10.30
CA ILE A 641 -6.64 20.05 -10.66
C ILE A 641 -5.82 20.72 -9.56
N ASN A 642 -6.32 20.72 -8.32
CA ASN A 642 -5.72 21.47 -7.21
C ASN A 642 -5.73 20.69 -5.90
N ASN A 643 -4.59 20.62 -5.22
CA ASN A 643 -4.47 20.21 -3.81
C ASN A 643 -3.62 21.25 -3.06
N SER A 644 -4.18 22.44 -2.80
CA SER A 644 -3.50 23.60 -2.19
C SER A 644 -3.89 23.81 -0.73
N ASP A 645 -3.38 24.90 -0.12
CA ASP A 645 -3.79 25.42 1.19
C ASP A 645 -3.81 24.33 2.26
N ILE A 646 -2.73 23.57 2.28
CA ILE A 646 -2.58 22.46 3.21
C ILE A 646 -2.34 23.01 4.60
N ASP A 647 -3.10 22.49 5.56
CA ASP A 647 -2.74 22.56 6.96
C ASP A 647 -3.06 21.23 7.65
N LEU A 648 -2.47 20.98 8.81
CA LEU A 648 -2.52 19.68 9.46
C LEU A 648 -2.47 19.77 10.97
N PHE A 649 -3.15 18.83 11.61
CA PHE A 649 -3.10 18.64 13.04
C PHE A 649 -3.05 17.16 13.40
N GLU A 650 -2.54 16.88 14.59
CA GLU A 650 -2.55 15.54 15.15
C GLU A 650 -3.76 15.39 16.09
N TYR A 651 -4.52 14.32 15.90
CA TYR A 651 -5.66 13.99 16.76
C TYR A 651 -5.73 12.47 16.90
N GLU A 652 -5.87 11.97 18.13
CA GLU A 652 -5.95 10.54 18.45
C GLU A 652 -4.83 9.68 17.82
N GLY A 653 -3.60 10.21 17.79
CA GLY A 653 -2.42 9.51 17.27
C GLY A 653 -2.33 9.44 15.74
N ARG A 654 -3.22 10.14 15.03
CA ARG A 654 -3.24 10.24 13.57
C ARG A 654 -3.02 11.67 13.11
N THR A 655 -2.46 11.81 11.92
CA THR A 655 -2.28 13.12 11.29
C THR A 655 -3.37 13.33 10.26
N TYR A 656 -4.13 14.40 10.42
CA TYR A 656 -5.16 14.80 9.48
C TYR A 656 -4.68 16.01 8.69
N ILE A 657 -4.72 15.89 7.38
CA ILE A 657 -4.27 16.87 6.40
C ILE A 657 -5.54 17.47 5.79
N TYR A 658 -5.78 18.74 6.04
CA TYR A 658 -6.84 19.51 5.40
C TYR A 658 -6.23 20.21 4.19
N TYR A 659 -6.94 20.22 3.06
CA TYR A 659 -6.43 20.76 1.81
C TYR A 659 -7.57 21.25 0.92
N ALA A 660 -7.33 22.35 0.20
CA ALA A 660 -8.25 22.85 -0.80
C ALA A 660 -8.18 22.02 -2.09
N THR A 661 -9.36 21.76 -2.66
CA THR A 661 -9.57 21.14 -3.97
C THR A 661 -10.31 22.10 -4.89
N GLY A 662 -10.29 21.87 -6.20
CA GLY A 662 -10.93 22.78 -7.14
C GLY A 662 -10.26 22.81 -8.52
N ASP A 663 -10.74 23.73 -9.35
CA ASP A 663 -10.20 23.99 -10.68
C ASP A 663 -9.31 25.25 -10.76
N GLN A 664 -9.03 25.87 -9.61
CA GLN A 664 -8.26 27.13 -9.49
C GLN A 664 -8.92 28.33 -10.18
N ALA A 665 -10.22 28.25 -10.51
CA ALA A 665 -10.91 29.32 -11.22
C ALA A 665 -12.36 29.54 -10.75
N THR A 666 -13.18 28.49 -10.72
CA THR A 666 -14.64 28.61 -10.61
C THR A 666 -15.23 27.90 -9.40
N TRP A 667 -14.55 26.87 -8.87
CA TRP A 667 -15.02 26.17 -7.69
C TRP A 667 -13.87 25.66 -6.85
N GLY A 668 -14.11 25.57 -5.55
CA GLY A 668 -13.21 24.92 -4.62
C GLY A 668 -13.89 24.49 -3.33
N THR A 669 -13.25 23.58 -2.62
CA THR A 669 -13.68 23.10 -1.30
C THR A 669 -12.52 22.51 -0.54
N VAL A 670 -12.51 22.65 0.79
CA VAL A 670 -11.59 21.93 1.67
C VAL A 670 -12.02 20.46 1.81
N ARG A 671 -11.04 19.56 1.74
CA ARG A 671 -11.17 18.12 1.98
C ARG A 671 -10.13 17.65 3.00
N ILE A 672 -10.23 16.37 3.39
CA ILE A 672 -9.35 15.76 4.37
C ILE A 672 -8.65 14.54 3.76
N ALA A 673 -7.36 14.42 4.04
CA ALA A 673 -6.63 13.17 3.96
C ALA A 673 -6.10 12.81 5.35
N MET A 674 -5.86 11.54 5.58
CA MET A 674 -5.38 11.04 6.86
C MET A 674 -4.15 10.16 6.63
N TYR A 675 -3.15 10.40 7.44
CA TYR A 675 -2.00 9.53 7.63
C TYR A 675 -2.17 8.79 8.97
N ASP A 676 -2.04 7.47 8.92
CA ASP A 676 -2.21 6.60 10.09
C ASP A 676 -0.93 6.57 10.94
N GLY A 677 -0.67 7.69 11.60
CA GLY A 677 0.44 7.84 12.53
C GLY A 677 0.69 9.29 12.97
N PRO A 678 1.64 9.49 13.91
CA PRO A 678 1.99 10.81 14.42
C PRO A 678 2.56 11.74 13.35
N MET A 679 2.40 13.04 13.55
CA MET A 679 2.81 14.06 12.58
C MET A 679 4.32 14.07 12.34
N GLN A 680 5.10 13.85 13.40
CA GLN A 680 6.55 13.72 13.28
C GLN A 680 6.94 12.60 12.32
N THR A 681 6.34 11.42 12.46
CA THR A 681 6.60 10.27 11.60
C THR A 681 6.13 10.54 10.16
N PHE A 682 5.03 11.24 9.97
CA PHE A 682 4.58 11.68 8.64
C PHE A 682 5.66 12.51 7.93
N TYR A 683 6.24 13.51 8.61
CA TYR A 683 7.31 14.32 8.03
C TYR A 683 8.60 13.56 7.82
N GLU A 684 9.07 12.82 8.82
CA GLU A 684 10.33 12.07 8.75
C GLU A 684 10.31 11.00 7.65
N SER A 685 9.18 10.31 7.47
CA SER A 685 9.03 9.27 6.44
C SER A 685 9.06 9.82 5.01
N HIS A 686 8.90 11.13 4.80
CA HIS A 686 9.14 11.77 3.50
C HIS A 686 10.63 12.03 3.22
N PHE A 687 11.52 11.81 4.18
CA PHE A 687 12.96 12.00 4.06
C PHE A 687 13.73 10.76 4.53
N PRO A 688 13.54 9.65 3.83
CA PRO A 688 14.20 8.39 4.13
C PRO A 688 15.73 8.49 4.13
N GLU A 689 16.37 7.76 5.04
CA GLU A 689 17.82 7.71 5.14
C GLU A 689 18.43 7.10 3.85
N GLY A 690 19.56 7.67 3.41
CA GLY A 690 20.31 7.17 2.26
C GLY A 690 19.74 7.52 0.87
N VAL A 691 18.62 8.24 0.79
CA VAL A 691 18.06 8.72 -0.49
C VAL A 691 18.58 10.11 -0.82
N ALA A 692 19.05 10.30 -2.04
CA ALA A 692 19.49 11.60 -2.52
C ALA A 692 18.30 12.59 -2.57
N THR A 693 18.51 13.77 -1.99
CA THR A 693 17.58 14.91 -2.05
C THR A 693 18.09 15.96 -3.03
N VAL A 694 17.17 16.75 -3.58
CA VAL A 694 17.53 17.99 -4.28
C VAL A 694 17.62 19.09 -3.24
N ARG A 695 18.70 19.88 -3.25
CA ARG A 695 18.89 20.99 -2.31
C ARG A 695 18.60 22.34 -2.97
N VAL A 696 17.90 23.20 -2.24
CA VAL A 696 17.54 24.56 -2.62
C VAL A 696 18.01 25.52 -1.52
N SER A 697 18.54 26.69 -1.90
CA SER A 697 18.90 27.75 -0.94
C SER A 697 17.89 28.88 -1.01
N THR A 698 17.49 29.40 0.16
CA THR A 698 16.65 30.60 0.27
C THR A 698 17.44 31.90 0.23
N GLN A 699 18.77 31.84 0.26
CA GLN A 699 19.59 33.04 0.30
C GLN A 699 19.53 33.79 -1.03
N ARG A 700 19.07 35.05 -0.99
CA ARG A 700 18.84 35.91 -2.17
C ARG A 700 19.43 37.30 -1.96
#